data_AF-A0AAE0U2P6-F1
#
_entry.id   AF-A0AAE0U2P6-F1
#
_cell.length_a   1.000
_cell.length_b   1.000
_cell.length_c   1.000
_cell.angle_alpha   90.00
_cell.angle_beta   90.00
_cell.angle_gamma   90.00
#
_symmetry.space_group_name_H-M   'P 1'
#
loop_
_entity.id
_entity.type
_entity.pdbx_description
1 polymer ?
#
loop_
_entity_poly.entity_id
_entity_poly.type
_entity_poly.pdbx_seq_one_letter_code
_entity_poly.pdbx_strand_id
1 'polypeptide(L)'
;MPTEESKPVDQAQEQQQAREVLASLKEAKQPTADESGSEDEGADDTAQAGASSAAGAKKKNKKKSKKKNKDKAAATESSAEIGLTEALAQADPKSALGGLTPKQIQEFIDLNPALANELLAASGSSGTADVVEAFKKLKIQDIITGLASSGKNRKDMASYKFWATQPVPQFGEEKPAIFEEGPLKIQKVEDIPDEPIPLNLAPFRWVTMDLTDEKQMQEVEKLLYGHFVEDDEAMFRFKYSTSILKWSLMSPGWRKEWHVGIRSGDTLCAFIAAVPTEIRVRDKVIQGSEVNFLCIHKKLRGKRLAPVLIKEITRRINREGIWQAIYTGGIVLPRPVSTCRYYHRALNWQKLYEVGFSPCPSNSKPAFQVRKYALPEQTSTKGLRELQAKDCDAVHSLLERYLKRFDLTPVFTREETEHWLLHKKEAYAEQVVYSYVVEDASGKITDFFSFYLLESTVIRHPKHNAIRAAYMFYYATETAFVEPFNKGALQKRLNDLMADALILAKRHNFDVFNALSLMDNALFLEKQKFGPGDGQLHYYLFNYKANPIHGGVDKKNKLDEDNLSGIGFVMSRTDKLINVSHSPMRSTNRSLSILRRHRELRATWHLSDKVPSLPRRAPTPRKPQVPSVAETIKHPSFPTAIWNLEPDQSGLTPVAVGRGGPFNVSWEIHGEGPIKVVFIMGLAGLKSAWQRQTLYFGHQNRDKYSVLLLDNRGMGDSDKPLMRYSSSEMARDWIDILVHVGWLPAPPSPSPGVTSHSPPLPVATERTLHVVGLSLGGMIAQELACLIPTAISSLNLCCTAAAIENTTTFAENIANRIRMLMPKPVDTSIADTARQLFAHAWLEKPDDCEVPDPATTPKCGPPNPLSPKIPRPSPDMKYGKFENNAQRFVAQEMHKRLDPARFGLKGFLLQLIAAGWHHKSKEQLEKMADEVGRERIMVMHGTEDGMISVPHGRKLIEIIKPEVGLIEENMGHAPVVERTGWYHEVLVGRFRRGEELDGRA
;
A
#
# COMPACT_ATOMS: atom_id res chain seq x y z
N MET A 1 24.42 43.96 -27.36
CA MET A 1 25.22 42.98 -28.13
C MET A 1 24.52 41.62 -28.01
N PRO A 2 24.40 40.85 -29.09
CA PRO A 2 23.53 39.67 -29.13
C PRO A 2 24.11 38.45 -28.41
N THR A 3 23.23 37.47 -28.15
CA THR A 3 23.50 36.17 -27.55
C THR A 3 24.23 35.22 -28.50
N GLU A 4 25.21 34.46 -27.99
CA GLU A 4 25.65 33.20 -28.62
C GLU A 4 24.98 31.99 -27.95
N GLU A 5 24.66 30.97 -28.75
CA GLU A 5 23.92 29.79 -28.31
C GLU A 5 24.83 28.73 -27.69
N SER A 6 24.49 28.25 -26.50
CA SER A 6 25.18 27.13 -25.86
C SER A 6 24.78 25.81 -26.53
N LYS A 7 25.71 25.19 -27.27
CA LYS A 7 25.49 23.92 -27.99
C LYS A 7 25.13 22.76 -27.05
N PRO A 8 24.32 21.78 -27.49
CA PRO A 8 24.01 20.60 -26.69
C PRO A 8 25.25 19.73 -26.46
N VAL A 9 25.34 19.14 -25.26
CA VAL A 9 26.43 18.22 -24.87
C VAL A 9 26.18 16.82 -25.44
N ASP A 10 27.21 16.20 -26.01
CA ASP A 10 27.12 14.86 -26.59
C ASP A 10 27.15 13.75 -25.53
N GLN A 11 26.04 13.01 -25.43
CA GLN A 11 25.86 11.91 -24.48
C GLN A 11 26.74 10.68 -24.79
N ALA A 12 27.33 10.57 -25.99
CA ALA A 12 28.27 9.51 -26.29
C ALA A 12 29.58 9.66 -25.48
N GLN A 13 30.03 10.89 -25.26
CA GLN A 13 31.31 11.18 -24.60
C GLN A 13 31.26 10.86 -23.09
N GLU A 14 30.15 11.19 -22.41
CA GLU A 14 29.92 10.77 -21.01
C GLU A 14 29.85 9.23 -20.89
N GLN A 15 29.24 8.54 -21.86
CA GLN A 15 29.15 7.07 -21.85
C GLN A 15 30.51 6.40 -22.08
N GLN A 16 31.42 7.01 -22.83
CA GLN A 16 32.78 6.51 -23.03
C GLN A 16 33.61 6.64 -21.74
N GLN A 17 33.65 7.82 -21.13
CA GLN A 17 34.35 8.03 -19.85
C GLN A 17 33.79 7.13 -18.73
N ALA A 18 32.47 6.92 -18.71
CA ALA A 18 31.84 6.00 -17.75
C ALA A 18 32.26 4.52 -17.94
N ARG A 19 32.66 4.11 -19.15
CA ARG A 19 33.20 2.75 -19.41
C ARG A 19 34.65 2.62 -18.94
N GLU A 20 35.47 3.64 -19.15
CA GLU A 20 36.89 3.67 -18.72
C GLU A 20 37.00 3.64 -17.18
N VAL A 21 36.15 4.39 -16.47
CA VAL A 21 36.02 4.32 -15.01
C VAL A 21 35.50 2.95 -14.54
N LEU A 22 34.69 2.25 -15.34
CA LEU A 22 34.24 0.88 -15.04
C LEU A 22 35.29 -0.21 -15.34
N ALA A 23 36.34 0.09 -16.11
CA ALA A 23 37.46 -0.81 -16.35
C ALA A 23 38.45 -0.77 -15.17
N SER A 24 38.93 0.40 -14.79
CA SER A 24 39.85 0.59 -13.65
C SER A 24 39.29 0.09 -12.32
N LEU A 25 37.97 0.18 -12.11
CA LEU A 25 37.29 -0.39 -10.93
C LEU A 25 37.23 -1.93 -10.89
N LYS A 26 37.61 -2.64 -11.97
CA LYS A 26 37.77 -4.11 -11.99
C LYS A 26 39.20 -4.54 -11.67
N GLU A 27 40.19 -3.79 -12.14
CA GLU A 27 41.62 -4.10 -11.95
C GLU A 27 42.02 -3.98 -10.47
N ALA A 28 41.40 -3.07 -9.72
CA ALA A 28 41.59 -2.91 -8.28
C ALA A 28 41.06 -4.07 -7.39
N LYS A 29 40.86 -5.28 -7.92
CA LYS A 29 40.35 -6.46 -7.20
C LYS A 29 40.98 -7.80 -7.62
N GLN A 30 42.30 -7.92 -7.44
CA GLN A 30 42.94 -9.21 -7.17
C GLN A 30 43.78 -9.10 -5.88
N PRO A 31 43.75 -10.11 -4.99
CA PRO A 31 44.69 -10.19 -3.89
C PRO A 31 46.06 -10.65 -4.41
N THR A 32 47.13 -10.02 -3.95
CA THR A 32 48.51 -10.50 -4.17
C THR A 32 48.73 -11.80 -3.40
N ALA A 33 49.39 -12.77 -4.03
CA ALA A 33 49.89 -13.98 -3.39
C ALA A 33 51.42 -13.93 -3.33
N ASP A 34 52.01 -14.43 -2.23
CA ASP A 34 53.46 -14.54 -2.06
C ASP A 34 54.05 -15.71 -2.86
N GLU A 35 55.37 -15.71 -3.00
CA GLU A 35 56.14 -16.47 -4.00
C GLU A 35 56.30 -17.97 -3.70
N SER A 36 56.23 -18.81 -4.76
CA SER A 36 57.20 -19.91 -4.95
C SER A 36 57.14 -20.58 -6.34
N GLY A 37 58.24 -20.49 -7.10
CA GLY A 37 58.83 -21.61 -7.85
C GLY A 37 58.22 -22.13 -9.18
N SER A 38 59.05 -22.06 -10.23
CA SER A 38 59.17 -22.98 -11.39
C SER A 38 57.95 -23.29 -12.29
N GLU A 39 58.13 -23.03 -13.61
CA GLU A 39 58.16 -24.01 -14.73
C GLU A 39 57.26 -25.27 -14.61
N ASP A 40 56.50 -25.68 -15.64
CA ASP A 40 56.87 -25.77 -17.07
C ASP A 40 55.63 -25.78 -18.03
N GLU A 41 55.85 -26.01 -19.33
CA GLU A 41 54.89 -26.03 -20.44
C GLU A 41 53.75 -27.08 -20.38
N GLY A 42 52.70 -26.89 -21.20
CA GLY A 42 51.75 -27.95 -21.59
C GLY A 42 50.36 -27.46 -22.00
N ALA A 43 49.91 -27.79 -23.21
CA ALA A 43 48.60 -27.40 -23.77
C ALA A 43 47.67 -28.60 -24.03
N ASP A 44 46.42 -28.26 -24.40
CA ASP A 44 45.39 -29.08 -25.08
C ASP A 44 44.71 -30.29 -24.39
N ASP A 45 43.48 -30.01 -23.92
CA ASP A 45 42.20 -30.44 -24.54
C ASP A 45 41.61 -31.87 -24.29
N THR A 46 40.28 -31.93 -24.45
CA THR A 46 39.39 -33.11 -24.59
C THR A 46 39.18 -34.10 -23.42
N ALA A 47 38.08 -33.86 -22.69
CA ALA A 47 36.88 -34.72 -22.66
C ALA A 47 36.88 -36.22 -22.24
N GLN A 48 35.89 -36.53 -21.37
CA GLN A 48 35.08 -37.77 -21.27
C GLN A 48 35.59 -39.08 -20.61
N ALA A 49 34.94 -39.37 -19.46
CA ALA A 49 34.22 -40.62 -19.13
C ALA A 49 34.97 -41.92 -18.71
N GLY A 50 34.23 -42.81 -18.01
CA GLY A 50 34.70 -44.10 -17.46
C GLY A 50 35.18 -43.99 -16.01
N ALA A 51 34.45 -44.30 -14.92
CA ALA A 51 33.41 -45.29 -14.56
C ALA A 51 33.96 -46.63 -14.01
N SER A 52 33.38 -47.10 -12.90
CA SER A 52 33.64 -48.39 -12.20
C SER A 52 35.03 -48.54 -11.50
N SER A 53 35.25 -49.39 -10.48
CA SER A 53 34.37 -49.96 -9.44
C SER A 53 35.19 -50.63 -8.30
N ALA A 54 34.55 -50.90 -7.14
CA ALA A 54 34.66 -52.08 -6.24
C ALA A 54 36.03 -52.78 -5.92
N ALA A 55 36.28 -53.36 -4.73
CA ALA A 55 35.59 -53.36 -3.42
C ALA A 55 36.43 -54.08 -2.31
N GLY A 56 36.16 -53.79 -1.03
CA GLY A 56 36.44 -54.68 0.13
C GLY A 56 37.86 -54.62 0.76
N ALA A 57 38.11 -55.23 1.94
CA ALA A 57 37.19 -55.77 2.95
C ALA A 57 37.81 -55.97 4.37
N LYS A 58 37.08 -55.54 5.41
CA LYS A 58 36.95 -56.08 6.80
C LYS A 58 38.10 -56.93 7.42
N LYS A 59 38.58 -56.48 8.61
CA LYS A 59 38.64 -57.27 9.89
C LYS A 59 39.01 -56.37 11.10
N LYS A 60 38.99 -56.88 12.34
CA LYS A 60 37.84 -56.73 13.27
C LYS A 60 38.08 -57.46 14.63
N ASN A 61 38.47 -56.78 15.72
CA ASN A 61 38.45 -57.30 17.12
C ASN A 61 38.73 -56.16 18.16
N LYS A 62 38.40 -56.25 19.45
CA LYS A 62 37.88 -57.37 20.29
C LYS A 62 36.87 -56.86 21.38
N LYS A 63 36.15 -57.77 22.03
CA LYS A 63 35.14 -57.53 23.12
C LYS A 63 35.60 -58.08 24.48
N LYS A 64 35.03 -57.59 25.60
CA LYS A 64 34.38 -58.33 26.74
C LYS A 64 34.23 -57.45 28.02
N SER A 65 33.36 -57.69 29.03
CA SER A 65 32.02 -58.35 29.10
C SER A 65 31.44 -58.43 30.53
N LYS A 66 30.10 -58.59 30.62
CA LYS A 66 29.20 -59.12 31.72
C LYS A 66 28.30 -58.05 32.37
N LYS A 67 26.96 -58.15 32.51
CA LYS A 67 25.88 -59.17 32.30
C LYS A 67 25.45 -60.06 33.49
N LYS A 68 24.22 -59.83 33.98
CA LYS A 68 23.09 -60.77 34.22
C LYS A 68 21.78 -59.93 34.24
N ASN A 69 20.74 -60.24 33.45
CA ASN A 69 19.65 -61.25 33.63
C ASN A 69 18.66 -60.84 34.74
N LYS A 70 17.32 -61.01 34.64
CA LYS A 70 16.38 -61.62 33.64
C LYS A 70 14.95 -60.99 33.89
N ASP A 71 13.85 -61.20 33.15
CA ASP A 71 13.47 -62.05 32.00
C ASP A 71 12.25 -61.46 31.21
N LYS A 72 11.83 -62.14 30.13
CA LYS A 72 10.50 -62.21 29.46
C LYS A 72 9.52 -61.02 29.42
N ALA A 73 9.23 -60.63 28.17
CA ALA A 73 8.16 -59.72 27.73
C ALA A 73 6.72 -60.27 27.85
N ALA A 74 5.77 -59.34 28.03
CA ALA A 74 4.44 -59.30 27.40
C ALA A 74 3.88 -57.86 27.48
N ALA A 75 3.08 -57.45 26.48
CA ALA A 75 2.20 -56.26 26.41
C ALA A 75 2.72 -54.87 26.87
N THR A 76 2.86 -53.93 25.91
CA THR A 76 2.53 -52.49 26.08
C THR A 76 2.33 -51.81 24.71
N GLU A 77 1.09 -51.78 24.20
CA GLU A 77 0.64 -50.89 23.12
C GLU A 77 -0.63 -50.13 23.57
N SER A 78 -0.52 -49.20 24.54
CA SER A 78 -1.59 -48.23 24.87
C SER A 78 -1.18 -47.23 25.97
N SER A 79 -0.37 -46.20 25.67
CA SER A 79 -0.13 -45.10 26.63
C SER A 79 0.45 -43.80 26.03
N ALA A 80 0.06 -43.43 24.80
CA ALA A 80 0.59 -42.24 24.11
C ALA A 80 -0.43 -41.10 23.88
N GLU A 81 -1.71 -41.31 24.23
CA GLU A 81 -2.81 -40.46 23.73
C GLU A 81 -3.40 -39.47 24.75
N ILE A 82 -2.91 -39.45 25.99
CA ILE A 82 -3.46 -38.61 27.08
C ILE A 82 -2.63 -37.31 27.28
N GLY A 83 -1.34 -37.30 26.89
CA GLY A 83 -0.42 -36.19 27.21
C GLY A 83 -0.58 -34.90 26.39
N LEU A 84 -1.35 -34.90 25.29
CA LEU A 84 -1.40 -33.75 24.37
C LEU A 84 -2.43 -32.68 24.79
N THR A 85 -3.48 -33.07 25.50
CA THR A 85 -4.58 -32.16 25.92
C THR A 85 -4.20 -31.25 27.09
N GLU A 86 -3.43 -31.73 28.07
CA GLU A 86 -2.98 -30.89 29.19
C GLU A 86 -1.88 -29.90 28.79
N ALA A 87 -0.98 -30.31 27.88
CA ALA A 87 0.08 -29.45 27.35
C ALA A 87 -0.44 -28.20 26.62
N LEU A 88 -1.67 -28.25 26.07
CA LEU A 88 -2.34 -27.12 25.43
C LEU A 88 -3.15 -26.24 26.41
N ALA A 89 -3.35 -26.69 27.66
CA ALA A 89 -4.18 -25.98 28.65
C ALA A 89 -3.41 -24.97 29.51
N GLN A 90 -2.07 -24.99 29.51
CA GLN A 90 -1.22 -24.19 30.41
C GLN A 90 -0.26 -23.21 29.69
N ALA A 91 -0.56 -22.81 28.46
CA ALA A 91 0.28 -21.89 27.69
C ALA A 91 0.11 -20.41 28.14
N ASP A 92 1.03 -19.90 28.95
CA ASP A 92 1.18 -18.45 29.22
C ASP A 92 1.29 -17.68 27.88
N PRO A 93 0.47 -16.63 27.63
CA PRO A 93 0.54 -15.78 26.44
C PRO A 93 1.92 -15.23 26.05
N LYS A 94 2.91 -15.22 26.95
CA LYS A 94 4.29 -14.80 26.67
C LYS A 94 5.14 -15.83 25.90
N SER A 95 4.70 -17.09 25.79
CA SER A 95 5.53 -18.22 25.33
C SER A 95 5.57 -18.47 23.81
N ALA A 96 4.78 -17.74 23.01
CA ALA A 96 4.51 -18.03 21.60
C ALA A 96 5.73 -18.04 20.63
N LEU A 97 6.91 -17.57 21.06
CA LEU A 97 8.17 -17.60 20.27
C LEU A 97 8.98 -18.90 20.45
N GLY A 98 8.56 -19.80 21.34
CA GLY A 98 9.22 -21.11 21.53
C GLY A 98 8.98 -22.10 20.38
N GLY A 99 7.81 -22.02 19.71
CA GLY A 99 7.32 -23.06 18.79
C GLY A 99 7.79 -22.98 17.34
N LEU A 100 8.60 -21.98 16.95
CA LEU A 100 9.17 -21.92 15.60
C LEU A 100 10.35 -22.89 15.48
N THR A 101 10.26 -23.85 14.56
CA THR A 101 11.36 -24.77 14.26
C THR A 101 12.54 -24.01 13.64
N PRO A 102 13.81 -24.43 13.84
CA PRO A 102 14.96 -23.79 13.21
C PRO A 102 14.84 -23.68 11.69
N LYS A 103 14.17 -24.65 11.05
CA LYS A 103 13.91 -24.66 9.60
C LYS A 103 12.96 -23.55 9.16
N GLN A 104 11.88 -23.28 9.89
CA GLN A 104 10.97 -22.16 9.59
C GLN A 104 11.63 -20.80 9.81
N ILE A 105 12.58 -20.71 10.74
CA ILE A 105 13.34 -19.48 10.96
C ILE A 105 14.36 -19.30 9.83
N GLN A 106 15.04 -20.37 9.38
CA GLN A 106 15.87 -20.35 8.17
C GLN A 106 15.07 -19.94 6.93
N GLU A 107 13.88 -20.49 6.71
CA GLU A 107 12.99 -20.08 5.61
C GLU A 107 12.61 -18.57 5.68
N PHE A 108 12.47 -18.00 6.88
CA PHE A 108 12.22 -16.56 7.06
C PHE A 108 13.47 -15.70 6.83
N ILE A 109 14.66 -16.23 7.15
CA ILE A 109 15.98 -15.65 6.90
C ILE A 109 16.25 -15.61 5.38
N ASP A 110 16.02 -16.73 4.68
CA ASP A 110 16.23 -16.87 3.24
C ASP A 110 15.27 -15.97 2.42
N LEU A 111 14.04 -15.76 2.92
CA LEU A 111 13.09 -14.80 2.35
C LEU A 111 13.49 -13.33 2.54
N ASN A 112 14.51 -13.02 3.36
CA ASN A 112 15.06 -11.68 3.50
C ASN A 112 16.60 -11.71 3.65
N PRO A 113 17.36 -11.85 2.55
CA PRO A 113 18.82 -11.94 2.59
C PRO A 113 19.52 -10.72 3.21
N ALA A 114 18.86 -9.55 3.26
CA ALA A 114 19.38 -8.37 3.95
C ALA A 114 19.26 -8.50 5.48
N LEU A 115 18.20 -9.15 5.98
CA LEU A 115 18.04 -9.52 7.39
C LEU A 115 18.98 -10.67 7.77
N ALA A 116 19.17 -11.66 6.89
CA ALA A 116 20.10 -12.77 7.09
C ALA A 116 21.54 -12.28 7.35
N ASN A 117 22.08 -11.52 6.41
CA ASN A 117 23.44 -10.96 6.50
C ASN A 117 23.60 -9.99 7.68
N GLU A 118 22.53 -9.28 8.08
CA GLU A 118 22.57 -8.39 9.25
C GLU A 118 22.55 -9.15 10.58
N LEU A 119 21.81 -10.25 10.69
CA LEU A 119 21.79 -11.06 11.91
C LEU A 119 23.12 -11.82 12.10
N LEU A 120 23.72 -12.34 11.02
CA LEU A 120 25.08 -12.90 11.03
C LEU A 120 26.14 -11.84 11.41
N ALA A 121 26.01 -10.62 10.88
CA ALA A 121 26.89 -9.50 11.28
C ALA A 121 26.67 -9.04 12.74
N ALA A 122 25.54 -9.39 13.37
CA ALA A 122 25.21 -9.01 14.74
C ALA A 122 25.54 -10.10 15.79
N SER A 123 25.66 -11.37 15.40
CA SER A 123 26.12 -12.46 16.28
C SER A 123 27.64 -12.51 16.44
N GLY A 124 28.39 -11.94 15.49
CA GLY A 124 29.85 -12.07 15.45
C GLY A 124 30.33 -13.48 15.08
N SER A 125 29.43 -14.31 14.54
CA SER A 125 29.66 -15.73 14.24
C SER A 125 29.10 -16.11 12.87
N SER A 126 29.60 -17.19 12.28
CA SER A 126 29.07 -17.80 11.05
C SER A 126 27.97 -18.84 11.29
N GLY A 127 27.48 -18.97 12.53
CA GLY A 127 26.56 -20.05 12.94
C GLY A 127 25.08 -19.71 12.77
N THR A 128 24.32 -20.57 12.08
CA THR A 128 22.86 -20.42 11.90
C THR A 128 22.07 -20.48 13.22
N ALA A 129 22.63 -21.05 14.29
CA ALA A 129 22.02 -21.10 15.62
C ALA A 129 21.89 -19.70 16.27
N ASP A 130 22.90 -18.84 16.13
CA ASP A 130 22.93 -17.53 16.79
C ASP A 130 21.97 -16.55 16.09
N VAL A 131 21.83 -16.70 14.77
CA VAL A 131 20.83 -16.01 13.93
C VAL A 131 19.41 -16.32 14.41
N VAL A 132 19.14 -17.57 14.80
CA VAL A 132 17.87 -18.03 15.38
C VAL A 132 17.61 -17.40 16.75
N GLU A 133 18.63 -17.25 17.60
CA GLU A 133 18.47 -16.62 18.92
C GLU A 133 18.27 -15.10 18.81
N ALA A 134 19.03 -14.42 17.94
CA ALA A 134 18.85 -13.00 17.65
C ALA A 134 17.47 -12.68 17.07
N PHE A 135 16.91 -13.57 16.24
CA PHE A 135 15.54 -13.44 15.72
C PHE A 135 14.48 -13.48 16.84
N LYS A 136 14.64 -14.39 17.82
CA LYS A 136 13.71 -14.53 18.97
C LYS A 136 13.69 -13.32 19.92
N LYS A 137 14.67 -12.41 19.84
CA LYS A 137 14.76 -11.21 20.68
C LYS A 137 14.01 -10.00 20.11
N LEU A 138 13.45 -10.09 18.89
CA LEU A 138 12.60 -9.05 18.28
C LEU A 138 11.16 -9.16 18.79
N LYS A 139 10.59 -8.07 19.32
CA LYS A 139 9.22 -8.04 19.84
C LYS A 139 8.19 -7.95 18.70
N ILE A 140 7.08 -8.66 18.85
CA ILE A 140 6.09 -8.86 17.78
C ILE A 140 5.23 -7.60 17.50
N GLN A 141 4.94 -6.78 18.52
CA GLN A 141 4.11 -5.57 18.38
C GLN A 141 4.75 -4.50 17.48
N ASP A 142 6.07 -4.44 17.45
CA ASP A 142 6.85 -3.53 16.60
C ASP A 142 6.60 -3.80 15.11
N ILE A 143 6.68 -5.09 14.73
CA ILE A 143 6.45 -5.58 13.37
C ILE A 143 5.00 -5.26 12.94
N ILE A 144 4.04 -5.46 13.84
CA ILE A 144 2.61 -5.22 13.59
C ILE A 144 2.32 -3.72 13.39
N THR A 145 2.96 -2.82 14.13
CA THR A 145 2.69 -1.38 13.97
C THR A 145 3.34 -0.82 12.69
N GLY A 146 4.49 -1.36 12.29
CA GLY A 146 5.06 -1.17 10.95
C GLY A 146 4.22 -1.77 9.80
N LEU A 147 3.27 -2.66 10.10
CA LEU A 147 2.27 -3.21 9.16
C LEU A 147 0.96 -2.40 9.13
N ALA A 148 0.56 -1.79 10.25
CA ALA A 148 -0.72 -1.09 10.40
C ALA A 148 -0.76 0.33 9.79
N SER A 149 0.40 0.92 9.50
CA SER A 149 0.50 2.22 8.81
C SER A 149 0.04 2.14 7.35
N SER A 150 -0.75 3.12 6.92
CA SER A 150 -1.45 3.13 5.62
C SER A 150 -0.52 2.98 4.39
N GLY A 151 -1.10 2.46 3.30
CA GLY A 151 -0.41 2.23 2.02
C GLY A 151 0.20 3.50 1.39
N LYS A 152 1.03 3.29 0.35
CA LYS A 152 1.98 4.26 -0.26
C LYS A 152 3.10 4.76 0.68
N ASN A 153 2.88 4.97 1.97
CA ASN A 153 3.84 5.63 2.89
C ASN A 153 4.75 4.68 3.70
N ARG A 154 4.97 3.45 3.24
CA ARG A 154 5.56 2.36 4.05
C ARG A 154 7.00 2.03 3.63
N LYS A 155 7.92 1.94 4.59
CA LYS A 155 9.35 1.63 4.36
C LYS A 155 9.82 0.35 5.06
N ASP A 156 11.00 -0.10 4.66
CA ASP A 156 11.69 -1.34 5.07
C ASP A 156 11.84 -1.49 6.60
N MET A 157 11.76 -2.74 7.08
CA MET A 157 11.98 -3.15 8.48
C MET A 157 13.34 -2.68 9.03
N ALA A 158 14.36 -2.53 8.18
CA ALA A 158 15.64 -1.96 8.58
C ALA A 158 15.54 -0.51 9.12
N SER A 159 14.53 0.26 8.68
CA SER A 159 14.29 1.61 9.23
C SER A 159 13.72 1.58 10.65
N TYR A 160 12.94 0.55 10.99
CA TYR A 160 12.42 0.35 12.33
C TYR A 160 13.55 0.06 13.34
N LYS A 161 14.49 -0.83 12.97
CA LYS A 161 15.67 -1.14 13.79
C LYS A 161 16.48 0.10 14.17
N PHE A 162 16.58 1.09 13.28
CA PHE A 162 17.23 2.37 13.61
C PHE A 162 16.44 3.14 14.66
N TRP A 163 15.17 3.47 14.41
CA TRP A 163 14.37 4.29 15.33
C TRP A 163 14.12 3.66 16.69
N ALA A 164 14.11 2.32 16.78
CA ALA A 164 14.09 1.58 18.05
C ALA A 164 15.33 1.81 18.94
N THR A 165 16.44 2.34 18.39
CA THR A 165 17.66 2.73 19.14
C THR A 165 17.76 4.23 19.42
N GLN A 166 16.82 5.03 18.93
CA GLN A 166 16.83 6.49 19.06
C GLN A 166 15.96 6.93 20.24
N PRO A 167 16.25 8.08 20.87
CA PRO A 167 15.42 8.64 21.94
C PRO A 167 14.15 9.26 21.34
N VAL A 168 13.22 8.41 20.89
CA VAL A 168 11.89 8.76 20.38
C VAL A 168 10.84 7.84 21.03
N PRO A 169 9.58 8.30 21.20
CA PRO A 169 8.53 7.46 21.77
C PRO A 169 8.24 6.27 20.84
N GLN A 170 8.28 5.05 21.36
CA GLN A 170 8.13 3.84 20.54
C GLN A 170 6.66 3.48 20.30
N PHE A 171 6.40 2.63 19.32
CA PHE A 171 5.09 1.98 19.20
C PHE A 171 4.97 0.86 20.24
N GLY A 172 3.73 0.55 20.67
CA GLY A 172 3.49 -0.50 21.65
C GLY A 172 3.57 -0.06 23.12
N GLU A 173 3.98 1.17 23.43
CA GLU A 173 3.57 1.79 24.70
C GLU A 173 2.03 1.82 24.74
N GLU A 174 1.43 1.14 25.72
CA GLU A 174 0.00 1.23 26.00
C GLU A 174 -0.39 2.70 26.15
N LYS A 175 -1.62 3.08 25.77
CA LYS A 175 -2.10 4.46 26.00
C LYS A 175 -2.13 4.71 27.51
N PRO A 176 -1.22 5.52 28.08
CA PRO A 176 -1.26 5.80 29.50
C PRO A 176 -2.34 6.87 29.75
N ALA A 177 -2.52 7.26 31.01
CA ALA A 177 -3.06 8.58 31.31
C ALA A 177 -2.16 9.68 30.70
N ILE A 178 -2.58 10.94 30.79
CA ILE A 178 -1.73 12.09 30.46
C ILE A 178 -0.44 11.97 31.27
N PHE A 179 0.71 11.95 30.59
CA PHE A 179 2.03 11.78 31.22
C PHE A 179 2.79 13.10 31.27
N GLU A 180 3.81 13.20 32.13
CA GLU A 180 4.63 14.41 32.18
C GLU A 180 5.51 14.53 30.92
N GLU A 181 5.44 15.69 30.26
CA GLU A 181 6.20 15.98 29.05
C GLU A 181 7.64 16.42 29.38
N GLY A 182 8.63 15.90 28.65
CA GLY A 182 10.03 16.13 28.98
C GLY A 182 11.05 15.36 28.12
N PRO A 183 12.36 15.53 28.38
CA PRO A 183 13.43 14.87 27.63
C PRO A 183 13.44 13.35 27.85
N LEU A 184 13.73 12.58 26.80
CA LEU A 184 13.76 11.10 26.86
C LEU A 184 15.12 10.55 27.33
N LYS A 185 16.21 11.25 27.01
CA LYS A 185 17.58 10.94 27.44
C LYS A 185 18.30 12.22 27.83
N ILE A 186 18.74 12.28 29.09
CA ILE A 186 19.65 13.30 29.60
C ILE A 186 21.09 12.83 29.31
N GLN A 187 21.93 13.75 28.86
CA GLN A 187 23.34 13.57 28.51
C GLN A 187 24.08 14.87 28.81
N LYS A 188 25.40 14.81 28.89
CA LYS A 188 26.26 15.99 28.92
C LYS A 188 27.10 16.12 27.65
N VAL A 189 27.68 17.29 27.41
CA VAL A 189 28.53 17.52 26.22
C VAL A 189 29.79 16.65 26.30
N GLU A 190 30.32 16.43 27.51
CA GLU A 190 31.44 15.53 27.78
C GLU A 190 31.20 14.06 27.34
N ASP A 191 29.95 13.63 27.23
CA ASP A 191 29.59 12.26 26.81
C ASP A 191 29.64 12.06 25.27
N ILE A 192 29.89 13.13 24.50
CA ILE A 192 29.71 13.16 23.04
C ILE A 192 31.06 13.15 22.33
N PRO A 193 31.39 12.11 21.54
CA PRO A 193 32.69 12.00 20.88
C PRO A 193 33.03 13.20 19.98
N ASP A 194 34.26 13.69 20.11
CA ASP A 194 34.82 14.75 19.27
C ASP A 194 34.82 14.38 17.78
N GLU A 195 35.19 13.13 17.49
CA GLU A 195 35.38 12.60 16.14
C GLU A 195 34.07 12.34 15.38
N PRO A 196 34.04 12.55 14.05
CA PRO A 196 32.92 12.15 13.19
C PRO A 196 32.68 10.63 13.20
N ILE A 197 31.43 10.22 12.98
CA ILE A 197 31.08 8.79 12.91
C ILE A 197 31.81 8.13 11.72
N PRO A 198 32.57 7.03 11.90
CA PRO A 198 33.31 6.39 10.82
C PRO A 198 32.42 5.96 9.63
N LEU A 199 32.83 6.35 8.43
CA LEU A 199 32.26 5.88 7.17
C LEU A 199 33.01 4.61 6.73
N ASN A 200 32.54 3.45 7.17
CA ASN A 200 33.17 2.13 6.94
C ASN A 200 33.12 1.64 5.47
N LEU A 201 33.10 2.55 4.50
CA LEU A 201 33.01 2.30 3.07
C LEU A 201 33.84 3.35 2.31
N ALA A 202 35.04 3.01 1.89
CA ALA A 202 35.72 3.78 0.84
C ALA A 202 34.87 3.74 -0.45
N PRO A 203 34.79 4.83 -1.23
CA PRO A 203 35.53 6.10 -1.12
C PRO A 203 34.71 7.25 -0.48
N PHE A 204 33.82 6.96 0.47
CA PHE A 204 32.97 8.00 1.08
C PHE A 204 33.69 8.79 2.17
N ARG A 205 33.56 10.13 2.11
CA ARG A 205 34.08 11.07 3.11
C ARG A 205 32.99 12.04 3.58
N TRP A 206 33.05 12.44 4.85
CA TRP A 206 32.26 13.57 5.34
C TRP A 206 32.69 14.88 4.67
N VAL A 207 31.75 15.82 4.53
CA VAL A 207 32.02 17.21 4.23
C VAL A 207 31.08 18.09 5.05
N THR A 208 31.57 19.23 5.50
CA THR A 208 30.75 20.33 6.01
C THR A 208 30.56 21.29 4.85
N MET A 209 29.32 21.49 4.41
CA MET A 209 29.03 22.33 3.24
C MET A 209 28.94 23.78 3.67
N ASP A 210 29.83 24.64 3.14
CA ASP A 210 29.74 26.08 3.42
C ASP A 210 28.75 26.74 2.44
N LEU A 211 27.54 27.04 2.92
CA LEU A 211 26.48 27.63 2.10
C LEU A 211 26.66 29.12 1.80
N THR A 212 27.76 29.75 2.26
CA THR A 212 28.20 31.05 1.76
C THR A 212 28.92 30.96 0.42
N ASP A 213 29.55 29.81 0.11
CA ASP A 213 30.17 29.52 -1.18
C ASP A 213 29.11 29.12 -2.21
N GLU A 214 29.00 29.90 -3.28
CA GLU A 214 28.01 29.70 -4.34
C GLU A 214 28.17 28.36 -5.07
N LYS A 215 29.40 27.81 -5.16
CA LYS A 215 29.65 26.50 -5.77
C LYS A 215 29.08 25.39 -4.91
N GLN A 216 29.32 25.44 -3.60
CA GLN A 216 28.79 24.48 -2.64
C GLN A 216 27.27 24.57 -2.50
N MET A 217 26.71 25.78 -2.57
CA MET A 217 25.26 26.01 -2.70
C MET A 217 24.67 25.34 -3.96
N GLN A 218 25.28 25.55 -5.12
CA GLN A 218 24.86 24.93 -6.40
C GLN A 218 24.97 23.39 -6.36
N GLU A 219 25.95 22.82 -5.66
CA GLU A 219 26.03 21.36 -5.46
C GLU A 219 24.87 20.81 -4.61
N VAL A 220 24.46 21.53 -3.56
CA VAL A 220 23.30 21.14 -2.73
C VAL A 220 22.01 21.28 -3.54
N GLU A 221 21.82 22.37 -4.28
CA GLU A 221 20.70 22.54 -5.22
C GLU A 221 20.65 21.39 -6.24
N LYS A 222 21.77 21.05 -6.89
CA LYS A 222 21.88 19.97 -7.87
C LYS A 222 21.55 18.59 -7.27
N LEU A 223 22.03 18.30 -6.06
CA LEU A 223 21.70 17.07 -5.33
C LEU A 223 20.21 17.00 -5.00
N LEU A 224 19.64 18.09 -4.45
CA LEU A 224 18.23 18.16 -4.07
C LEU A 224 17.32 18.00 -5.29
N TYR A 225 17.60 18.72 -6.38
CA TYR A 225 16.88 18.62 -7.64
C TYR A 225 16.92 17.20 -8.22
N GLY A 226 18.10 16.56 -8.28
CA GLY A 226 18.19 15.20 -8.82
C GLY A 226 17.54 14.12 -7.95
N HIS A 227 17.52 14.30 -6.62
CA HIS A 227 17.41 13.18 -5.67
C HIS A 227 16.65 13.41 -4.37
N PHE A 228 15.99 14.55 -4.14
CA PHE A 228 15.18 14.78 -2.94
C PHE A 228 13.79 14.13 -3.08
N VAL A 229 12.83 14.87 -3.66
CA VAL A 229 11.42 14.49 -3.76
C VAL A 229 10.91 14.63 -5.19
N GLU A 230 10.20 13.60 -5.63
CA GLU A 230 9.40 13.51 -6.84
C GLU A 230 8.01 13.00 -6.42
N ASP A 231 6.98 13.26 -7.22
CA ASP A 231 5.67 12.64 -7.06
C ASP A 231 5.70 11.15 -7.46
N ASP A 232 4.66 10.38 -7.08
CA ASP A 232 4.59 8.93 -7.32
C ASP A 232 4.64 8.54 -8.82
N GLU A 233 4.34 9.49 -9.72
CA GLU A 233 4.29 9.31 -11.17
C GLU A 233 5.47 10.01 -11.90
N ALA A 234 6.35 10.70 -11.15
CA ALA A 234 7.49 11.47 -11.65
C ALA A 234 7.15 12.53 -12.72
N MET A 235 5.98 13.15 -12.63
CA MET A 235 5.57 14.30 -13.44
C MET A 235 6.15 15.62 -12.90
N PHE A 236 6.44 15.69 -11.60
CA PHE A 236 6.84 16.89 -10.89
C PHE A 236 8.06 16.68 -9.99
N ARG A 237 8.86 17.73 -9.85
CA ARG A 237 10.08 17.75 -9.05
C ARG A 237 10.26 19.10 -8.38
N PHE A 238 10.48 19.14 -7.06
CA PHE A 238 10.73 20.41 -6.38
C PHE A 238 12.01 21.08 -6.89
N LYS A 239 11.92 22.38 -7.17
CA LYS A 239 13.03 23.26 -7.54
C LYS A 239 13.36 24.14 -6.34
N TYR A 240 14.25 23.66 -5.47
CA TYR A 240 14.80 24.45 -4.37
C TYR A 240 15.95 25.30 -4.90
N SER A 241 15.66 26.55 -5.28
CA SER A 241 16.67 27.50 -5.73
C SER A 241 17.64 27.89 -4.60
N THR A 242 18.79 28.43 -4.98
CA THR A 242 19.75 29.05 -4.05
C THR A 242 19.11 30.07 -3.12
N SER A 243 18.07 30.80 -3.55
CA SER A 243 17.40 31.82 -2.73
C SER A 243 16.56 31.19 -1.60
N ILE A 244 15.73 30.18 -1.88
CA ILE A 244 14.99 29.48 -0.82
C ILE A 244 15.92 28.66 0.09
N LEU A 245 17.03 28.12 -0.44
CA LEU A 245 18.04 27.44 0.38
C LEU A 245 18.76 28.42 1.33
N LYS A 246 19.20 29.60 0.86
CA LYS A 246 19.74 30.65 1.74
C LYS A 246 18.71 31.09 2.78
N TRP A 247 17.46 31.34 2.39
CA TRP A 247 16.39 31.75 3.33
C TRP A 247 16.09 30.69 4.41
N SER A 248 16.04 29.40 4.04
CA SER A 248 15.66 28.32 4.98
C SER A 248 16.82 27.72 5.78
N LEU A 249 18.07 27.81 5.31
CA LEU A 249 19.25 27.19 5.95
C LEU A 249 20.18 28.18 6.64
N MET A 250 19.95 29.49 6.48
CA MET A 250 20.78 30.55 7.05
C MET A 250 19.95 31.53 7.91
N SER A 251 19.02 31.00 8.72
CA SER A 251 18.30 31.76 9.74
C SER A 251 19.23 32.22 10.88
N PRO A 252 18.83 33.19 11.72
CA PRO A 252 19.64 33.63 12.86
C PRO A 252 20.18 32.45 13.70
N GLY A 253 21.47 32.53 14.05
CA GLY A 253 22.19 31.46 14.77
C GLY A 253 22.59 30.23 13.94
N TRP A 254 22.35 30.20 12.62
CA TRP A 254 22.76 29.08 11.75
C TRP A 254 24.26 28.77 11.85
N ARG A 255 24.62 27.49 11.61
CA ARG A 255 25.99 26.99 11.68
C ARG A 255 26.28 26.10 10.48
N LYS A 256 27.34 26.38 9.72
CA LYS A 256 27.76 25.54 8.58
C LYS A 256 28.07 24.11 9.01
N GLU A 257 28.53 23.92 10.25
CA GLU A 257 28.81 22.63 10.88
C GLU A 257 27.59 21.69 10.83
N TRP A 258 26.38 22.24 10.84
CA TRP A 258 25.12 21.50 10.77
C TRP A 258 24.63 21.27 9.33
N HIS A 259 25.32 21.78 8.31
CA HIS A 259 25.08 21.51 6.89
C HIS A 259 25.94 20.30 6.45
N VAL A 260 25.53 19.10 6.87
CA VAL A 260 26.33 17.87 6.79
C VAL A 260 26.15 17.17 5.44
N GLY A 261 27.24 17.01 4.68
CA GLY A 261 27.27 16.27 3.43
C GLY A 261 28.14 15.00 3.47
N ILE A 262 27.93 14.10 2.51
CA ILE A 262 28.84 12.99 2.20
C ILE A 262 29.26 13.12 0.74
N ARG A 263 30.56 13.10 0.46
CA ARG A 263 31.13 13.04 -0.90
C ARG A 263 31.70 11.65 -1.22
N SER A 264 31.72 11.32 -2.51
CA SER A 264 32.44 10.19 -3.10
C SER A 264 33.44 10.76 -4.11
N GLY A 265 34.74 10.73 -3.78
CA GLY A 265 35.70 11.61 -4.45
C GLY A 265 35.27 13.07 -4.27
N ASP A 266 34.94 13.75 -5.38
CA ASP A 266 34.41 15.12 -5.36
C ASP A 266 32.89 15.21 -5.51
N THR A 267 32.19 14.15 -5.90
CA THR A 267 30.73 14.21 -6.10
C THR A 267 29.98 14.20 -4.77
N LEU A 268 29.20 15.25 -4.47
CA LEU A 268 28.25 15.26 -3.36
C LEU A 268 27.17 14.18 -3.57
N CYS A 269 27.03 13.29 -2.59
CA CYS A 269 26.25 12.05 -2.68
C CYS A 269 25.08 11.98 -1.69
N ALA A 270 25.16 12.71 -0.57
CA ALA A 270 24.08 12.88 0.38
C ALA A 270 24.24 14.18 1.17
N PHE A 271 23.14 14.68 1.75
CA PHE A 271 23.07 15.91 2.53
C PHE A 271 22.02 15.78 3.63
N ILE A 272 22.21 16.48 4.75
CA ILE A 272 21.23 16.76 5.79
C ILE A 272 21.59 18.09 6.44
N ALA A 273 20.60 18.89 6.81
CA ALA A 273 20.81 20.20 7.42
C ALA A 273 20.04 20.34 8.74
N ALA A 274 20.45 21.28 9.58
CA ALA A 274 19.63 21.78 10.68
C ALA A 274 19.88 23.28 10.89
N VAL A 275 18.88 23.95 11.45
CA VAL A 275 18.97 25.33 11.96
C VAL A 275 18.50 25.36 13.42
N PRO A 276 19.01 26.27 14.27
CA PRO A 276 18.53 26.37 15.65
C PRO A 276 17.11 26.92 15.68
N THR A 277 16.34 26.58 16.71
CA THR A 277 15.02 27.17 16.96
C THR A 277 14.59 26.88 18.40
N GLU A 278 13.96 27.84 19.06
CA GLU A 278 13.24 27.60 20.30
C GLU A 278 11.89 26.96 20.01
N ILE A 279 11.63 25.80 20.60
CA ILE A 279 10.38 25.06 20.43
C ILE A 279 9.59 25.21 21.72
N ARG A 280 8.36 25.72 21.66
CA ARG A 280 7.43 25.70 22.80
C ARG A 280 6.51 24.50 22.66
N VAL A 281 6.51 23.64 23.69
CA VAL A 281 5.55 22.56 23.89
C VAL A 281 4.70 22.92 25.10
N ARG A 282 3.48 23.41 24.85
CA ARG A 282 2.53 23.94 25.84
C ARG A 282 3.16 25.06 26.67
N ASP A 283 3.47 24.78 27.93
CA ASP A 283 4.09 25.72 28.87
C ASP A 283 5.63 25.58 28.94
N LYS A 284 6.21 24.52 28.36
CA LYS A 284 7.65 24.24 28.38
C LYS A 284 8.29 24.74 27.08
N VAL A 285 9.17 25.75 27.17
CA VAL A 285 10.07 26.17 26.08
C VAL A 285 11.36 25.34 26.15
N ILE A 286 11.83 24.83 25.02
CA ILE A 286 13.07 24.05 24.90
C ILE A 286 13.94 24.60 23.77
N GLN A 287 15.25 24.68 24.02
CA GLN A 287 16.25 24.93 22.99
C GLN A 287 16.36 23.70 22.09
N GLY A 288 16.29 23.90 20.77
CA GLY A 288 16.25 22.80 19.82
C GLY A 288 16.75 23.19 18.43
N SER A 289 16.40 22.36 17.46
CA SER A 289 16.78 22.55 16.05
C SER A 289 15.67 22.05 15.10
N GLU A 290 15.48 22.72 13.96
CA GLU A 290 14.66 22.21 12.87
C GLU A 290 15.55 21.36 11.95
N VAL A 291 15.37 20.03 11.95
CA VAL A 291 16.18 19.12 11.13
C VAL A 291 15.56 18.94 9.74
N ASN A 292 16.31 19.32 8.71
CA ASN A 292 15.80 19.59 7.38
C ASN A 292 16.68 18.99 6.25
N PHE A 293 16.20 19.07 4.99
CA PHE A 293 16.87 18.71 3.72
C PHE A 293 17.62 17.35 3.64
N LEU A 294 17.22 16.33 4.41
CA LEU A 294 17.77 14.96 4.31
C LEU A 294 17.58 14.37 2.89
N CYS A 295 18.66 14.36 2.11
CA CYS A 295 18.72 13.92 0.73
C CYS A 295 19.79 12.84 0.54
N ILE A 296 19.48 11.80 -0.25
CA ILE A 296 20.44 10.74 -0.61
C ILE A 296 20.29 10.45 -2.10
N HIS A 297 21.40 10.58 -2.82
CA HIS A 297 21.52 10.27 -4.24
C HIS A 297 20.90 8.92 -4.58
N LYS A 298 20.07 8.86 -5.63
CA LYS A 298 19.17 7.71 -5.89
C LYS A 298 19.88 6.35 -5.91
N LYS A 299 21.09 6.27 -6.50
CA LYS A 299 21.90 5.02 -6.57
C LYS A 299 22.39 4.51 -5.20
N LEU A 300 22.35 5.33 -4.15
CA LEU A 300 22.81 4.99 -2.78
C LEU A 300 21.65 4.74 -1.80
N ARG A 301 20.40 4.92 -2.23
CA ARG A 301 19.22 4.56 -1.44
C ARG A 301 19.26 3.05 -1.14
N GLY A 302 18.91 2.66 0.08
CA GLY A 302 19.06 1.29 0.58
C GLY A 302 20.42 0.97 1.23
N LYS A 303 21.49 1.75 0.98
CA LYS A 303 22.82 1.55 1.58
C LYS A 303 22.97 2.09 3.01
N ARG A 304 21.88 2.20 3.77
CA ARG A 304 21.81 2.62 5.20
C ARG A 304 22.45 3.98 5.57
N LEU A 305 22.77 4.84 4.59
CA LEU A 305 23.38 6.15 4.86
C LEU A 305 22.47 7.10 5.68
N ALA A 306 21.14 6.98 5.61
CA ALA A 306 20.23 7.89 6.33
C ALA A 306 20.36 7.79 7.87
N PRO A 307 20.33 6.59 8.50
CA PRO A 307 20.77 6.41 9.88
C PRO A 307 22.11 7.05 10.22
N VAL A 308 23.12 6.99 9.34
CA VAL A 308 24.47 7.53 9.61
C VAL A 308 24.45 9.06 9.59
N LEU A 309 23.79 9.67 8.60
CA LEU A 309 23.57 11.13 8.50
C LEU A 309 22.82 11.69 9.71
N ILE A 310 21.72 11.04 10.12
CA ILE A 310 20.93 11.46 11.29
C ILE A 310 21.78 11.39 12.56
N LYS A 311 22.59 10.33 12.72
CA LYS A 311 23.43 10.10 13.89
C LYS A 311 24.60 11.11 13.96
N GLU A 312 25.22 11.46 12.83
CA GLU A 312 26.29 12.46 12.76
C GLU A 312 25.75 13.88 12.99
N ILE A 313 24.62 14.29 12.38
CA ILE A 313 24.07 15.62 12.67
C ILE A 313 23.60 15.72 14.13
N THR A 314 23.02 14.65 14.69
CA THR A 314 22.70 14.58 16.13
C THR A 314 23.95 14.77 17.00
N ARG A 315 25.09 14.15 16.65
CA ARG A 315 26.37 14.34 17.35
C ARG A 315 26.80 15.81 17.31
N ARG A 316 26.74 16.46 16.14
CA ARG A 316 27.13 17.88 15.96
C ARG A 316 26.22 18.87 16.68
N ILE A 317 24.92 18.57 16.80
CA ILE A 317 23.97 19.41 17.55
C ILE A 317 24.17 19.20 19.07
N ASN A 318 24.31 17.95 19.52
CA ASN A 318 24.59 17.61 20.92
C ASN A 318 25.91 18.23 21.43
N ARG A 319 26.93 18.36 20.58
CA ARG A 319 28.20 19.04 20.92
C ARG A 319 28.03 20.52 21.29
N GLU A 320 26.95 21.16 20.83
CA GLU A 320 26.59 22.55 21.17
C GLU A 320 25.68 22.63 22.40
N GLY A 321 25.49 21.53 23.14
CA GLY A 321 24.61 21.45 24.31
C GLY A 321 23.12 21.45 23.99
N ILE A 322 22.74 21.27 22.72
CA ILE A 322 21.34 21.23 22.27
C ILE A 322 20.93 19.76 22.08
N TRP A 323 19.86 19.34 22.76
CA TRP A 323 19.54 17.92 22.91
C TRP A 323 18.26 17.47 22.21
N GLN A 324 17.45 18.41 21.71
CA GLN A 324 16.15 18.16 21.07
C GLN A 324 16.12 18.71 19.64
N ALA A 325 15.24 18.13 18.82
CA ALA A 325 14.98 18.61 17.47
C ALA A 325 13.51 18.42 17.09
N ILE A 326 12.96 19.34 16.28
CA ILE A 326 11.71 19.14 15.57
C ILE A 326 12.00 18.70 14.14
N TYR A 327 11.24 17.72 13.65
CA TYR A 327 11.29 17.30 12.26
C TYR A 327 9.93 16.80 11.80
N THR A 328 9.71 16.84 10.49
CA THR A 328 8.52 16.27 9.85
C THR A 328 8.87 15.14 8.90
N GLY A 329 7.86 14.31 8.62
CA GLY A 329 7.93 13.29 7.58
C GLY A 329 6.58 13.11 6.88
N GLY A 330 6.60 12.98 5.56
CA GLY A 330 5.49 12.44 4.75
C GLY A 330 5.33 10.91 4.82
N ILE A 331 6.01 10.26 5.77
CA ILE A 331 5.91 8.84 6.13
C ILE A 331 5.77 8.69 7.66
N VAL A 332 5.16 7.58 8.09
CA VAL A 332 4.94 7.30 9.53
C VAL A 332 6.18 6.65 10.14
N LEU A 333 6.66 7.22 11.25
CA LEU A 333 7.80 6.77 12.07
C LEU A 333 7.35 6.60 13.54
N PRO A 334 8.07 5.87 14.40
CA PRO A 334 7.80 5.82 15.85
C PRO A 334 8.22 7.15 16.50
N ARG A 335 7.33 7.95 17.09
CA ARG A 335 5.86 8.00 17.00
C ARG A 335 5.48 9.48 16.83
N PRO A 336 4.54 9.84 15.94
CA PRO A 336 4.21 11.25 15.71
C PRO A 336 3.51 11.86 16.93
N VAL A 337 3.88 13.10 17.25
CA VAL A 337 3.21 13.96 18.25
C VAL A 337 1.89 14.47 17.66
N SER A 338 1.86 14.74 16.35
CA SER A 338 0.64 15.09 15.62
C SER A 338 0.72 14.74 14.13
N THR A 339 -0.40 14.89 13.43
CA THR A 339 -0.53 14.62 11.99
C THR A 339 -1.53 15.59 11.38
N CYS A 340 -1.06 16.35 10.40
CA CYS A 340 -1.83 17.37 9.68
C CYS A 340 -2.06 16.91 8.23
N ARG A 341 -3.09 17.43 7.56
CA ARG A 341 -3.41 17.10 6.16
C ARG A 341 -3.14 18.30 5.25
N TYR A 342 -2.64 18.05 4.04
CA TYR A 342 -2.46 19.08 3.02
C TYR A 342 -3.76 19.43 2.29
N TYR A 343 -3.87 20.70 1.88
CA TYR A 343 -5.00 21.31 1.20
C TYR A 343 -4.50 22.26 0.10
N HIS A 344 -5.21 22.28 -1.04
CA HIS A 344 -4.77 22.94 -2.27
C HIS A 344 -5.87 23.82 -2.85
N ARG A 345 -5.57 25.09 -3.08
CA ARG A 345 -6.45 26.06 -3.75
C ARG A 345 -5.84 26.44 -5.09
N ALA A 346 -6.42 25.93 -6.17
CA ALA A 346 -6.03 26.33 -7.52
C ALA A 346 -6.23 27.84 -7.71
N LEU A 347 -5.21 28.52 -8.23
CA LEU A 347 -5.25 29.93 -8.66
C LEU A 347 -5.33 29.99 -10.19
N ASN A 348 -4.49 29.19 -10.86
CA ASN A 348 -4.45 28.98 -12.31
C ASN A 348 -4.94 27.56 -12.67
N TRP A 349 -6.23 27.29 -12.42
CA TRP A 349 -6.78 25.93 -12.57
C TRP A 349 -6.54 25.33 -13.96
N GLN A 350 -6.60 26.14 -15.03
CA GLN A 350 -6.38 25.67 -16.39
C GLN A 350 -4.98 25.07 -16.58
N LYS A 351 -3.93 25.76 -16.13
CA LYS A 351 -2.55 25.24 -16.18
C LYS A 351 -2.38 24.00 -15.31
N LEU A 352 -2.95 23.99 -14.09
CA LEU A 352 -2.89 22.83 -13.20
C LEU A 352 -3.57 21.58 -13.81
N TYR A 353 -4.61 21.77 -14.61
CA TYR A 353 -5.26 20.69 -15.35
C TYR A 353 -4.41 20.22 -16.55
N GLU A 354 -3.87 21.15 -17.34
CA GLU A 354 -3.02 20.83 -18.50
C GLU A 354 -1.77 20.03 -18.12
N VAL A 355 -1.16 20.32 -16.97
CA VAL A 355 0.04 19.60 -16.48
C VAL A 355 -0.29 18.36 -15.63
N GLY A 356 -1.56 18.01 -15.42
CA GLY A 356 -1.99 16.82 -14.66
C GLY A 356 -2.09 16.99 -13.13
N PHE A 357 -1.70 18.14 -12.56
CA PHE A 357 -1.72 18.39 -11.11
C PHE A 357 -3.15 18.44 -10.51
N SER A 358 -4.16 18.82 -11.31
CA SER A 358 -5.55 18.95 -10.88
C SER A 358 -6.51 18.33 -11.90
N PRO A 359 -7.07 17.13 -11.66
CA PRO A 359 -8.00 16.51 -12.59
C PRO A 359 -9.31 17.30 -12.72
N CYS A 360 -9.95 17.24 -13.89
CA CYS A 360 -11.30 17.76 -14.08
C CYS A 360 -12.32 16.77 -13.49
N PRO A 361 -13.20 17.18 -12.55
CA PRO A 361 -14.22 16.28 -12.01
C PRO A 361 -15.18 15.80 -13.12
N SER A 362 -15.56 14.52 -13.10
CA SER A 362 -16.27 13.84 -14.20
C SER A 362 -17.58 14.51 -14.65
N ASN A 363 -18.24 15.26 -13.76
CA ASN A 363 -19.47 16.01 -14.06
C ASN A 363 -19.22 17.52 -14.31
N SER A 364 -18.02 17.88 -14.80
CA SER A 364 -17.58 19.25 -15.04
C SER A 364 -16.89 19.41 -16.40
N LYS A 365 -16.76 20.66 -16.84
CA LYS A 365 -15.89 21.07 -17.97
C LYS A 365 -14.78 21.99 -17.45
N PRO A 366 -13.60 22.07 -18.10
CA PRO A 366 -12.51 22.98 -17.70
C PRO A 366 -12.95 24.42 -17.41
N ALA A 367 -13.72 25.03 -18.33
CA ALA A 367 -14.25 26.38 -18.18
C ALA A 367 -15.13 26.59 -16.91
N PHE A 368 -15.81 25.54 -16.42
CA PHE A 368 -16.57 25.63 -15.16
C PHE A 368 -15.64 25.63 -13.93
N GLN A 369 -14.52 24.89 -13.95
CA GLN A 369 -13.55 24.93 -12.85
C GLN A 369 -12.76 26.25 -12.85
N VAL A 370 -12.37 26.77 -14.02
CA VAL A 370 -11.78 28.12 -14.14
C VAL A 370 -12.71 29.18 -13.54
N ARG A 371 -14.02 29.13 -13.86
CA ARG A 371 -15.03 30.02 -13.24
C ARG A 371 -15.21 29.78 -11.73
N LYS A 372 -15.21 28.51 -11.28
CA LYS A 372 -15.33 28.15 -9.84
C LYS A 372 -14.19 28.73 -9.01
N TYR A 373 -12.96 28.67 -9.52
CA TYR A 373 -11.75 29.10 -8.82
C TYR A 373 -11.33 30.54 -9.12
N ALA A 374 -12.08 31.27 -9.96
CA ALA A 374 -11.90 32.69 -10.18
C ALA A 374 -11.84 33.49 -8.86
N LEU A 375 -11.10 34.59 -8.91
CA LEU A 375 -10.80 35.51 -7.82
C LEU A 375 -10.90 36.95 -8.36
N PRO A 376 -11.33 37.92 -7.54
CA PRO A 376 -11.27 39.34 -7.87
C PRO A 376 -9.87 39.82 -8.27
N GLU A 377 -9.80 40.98 -8.93
CA GLU A 377 -8.54 41.66 -9.24
C GLU A 377 -8.04 42.56 -8.10
N GLN A 378 -8.98 43.02 -7.26
CA GLN A 378 -8.72 43.93 -6.14
C GLN A 378 -9.00 43.25 -4.80
N THR A 379 -8.07 43.46 -3.86
CA THR A 379 -8.18 43.08 -2.45
C THR A 379 -9.20 43.96 -1.74
N SER A 380 -9.84 43.41 -0.71
CA SER A 380 -11.02 43.98 -0.05
C SER A 380 -10.75 44.59 1.32
N THR A 381 -9.69 44.16 2.01
CA THR A 381 -9.34 44.66 3.35
C THR A 381 -8.71 46.06 3.25
N LYS A 382 -9.39 47.05 3.84
CA LYS A 382 -8.83 48.40 4.04
C LYS A 382 -7.58 48.32 4.91
N GLY A 383 -6.56 49.11 4.58
CA GLY A 383 -5.29 49.14 5.32
C GLY A 383 -4.29 48.04 4.96
N LEU A 384 -4.66 47.11 4.06
CA LEU A 384 -3.78 46.03 3.62
C LEU A 384 -2.62 46.54 2.75
N ARG A 385 -1.39 46.25 3.14
CA ARG A 385 -0.16 46.57 2.39
C ARG A 385 0.96 45.55 2.66
N GLU A 386 2.07 45.66 1.92
CA GLU A 386 3.28 44.88 2.19
C GLU A 386 3.88 45.21 3.56
N LEU A 387 4.50 44.19 4.18
CA LEU A 387 5.29 44.29 5.40
C LEU A 387 6.55 45.14 5.16
N GLN A 388 6.85 46.07 6.07
CA GLN A 388 8.05 46.91 6.05
C GLN A 388 8.86 46.71 7.34
N ALA A 389 10.15 47.05 7.32
CA ALA A 389 11.03 46.89 8.49
C ALA A 389 10.53 47.62 9.76
N LYS A 390 9.83 48.75 9.58
CA LYS A 390 9.18 49.51 10.67
C LYS A 390 8.05 48.76 11.39
N ASP A 391 7.48 47.74 10.76
CA ASP A 391 6.34 46.99 11.28
C ASP A 391 6.77 45.73 12.07
N CYS A 392 8.04 45.32 11.93
CA CYS A 392 8.54 44.05 12.44
C CYS A 392 8.30 43.88 13.94
N ASP A 393 8.48 44.93 14.75
CA ASP A 393 8.26 44.89 16.20
C ASP A 393 6.76 44.71 16.57
N ALA A 394 5.86 45.35 15.82
CA ALA A 394 4.41 45.19 16.01
C ALA A 394 3.92 43.80 15.55
N VAL A 395 4.45 43.31 14.42
CA VAL A 395 4.15 41.97 13.88
C VAL A 395 4.72 40.87 14.77
N HIS A 396 5.93 41.05 15.30
CA HIS A 396 6.54 40.16 16.29
C HIS A 396 5.65 40.03 17.53
N SER A 397 5.25 41.15 18.14
CA SER A 397 4.35 41.16 19.31
C SER A 397 2.97 40.55 19.02
N LEU A 398 2.41 40.78 17.82
CA LEU A 398 1.13 40.19 17.43
C LEU A 398 1.24 38.67 17.18
N LEU A 399 2.30 38.23 16.49
CA LEU A 399 2.56 36.82 16.20
C LEU A 399 2.86 36.02 17.47
N GLU A 400 3.68 36.55 18.38
CA GLU A 400 4.06 35.87 19.61
C GLU A 400 2.83 35.63 20.52
N ARG A 401 1.95 36.63 20.66
CA ARG A 401 0.64 36.47 21.33
C ARG A 401 -0.27 35.47 20.62
N TYR A 402 -0.27 35.45 19.29
CA TYR A 402 -1.14 34.56 18.51
C TYR A 402 -0.70 33.10 18.58
N LEU A 403 0.61 32.85 18.51
CA LEU A 403 1.20 31.51 18.61
C LEU A 403 0.99 30.91 20.01
N LYS A 404 1.04 31.71 21.07
CA LYS A 404 0.76 31.27 22.45
C LYS A 404 -0.62 30.58 22.63
N ARG A 405 -1.55 30.74 21.68
CA ARG A 405 -2.85 30.02 21.65
C ARG A 405 -2.77 28.53 21.30
N PHE A 406 -1.62 28.05 20.80
CA PHE A 406 -1.44 26.67 20.32
C PHE A 406 -0.48 25.85 21.21
N ASP A 407 -0.51 24.52 21.06
CA ASP A 407 0.27 23.56 21.85
C ASP A 407 1.74 23.42 21.39
N LEU A 408 2.02 23.48 20.08
CA LEU A 408 3.38 23.36 19.53
C LEU A 408 3.64 24.51 18.56
N THR A 409 4.57 25.40 18.92
CA THR A 409 4.98 26.56 18.10
C THR A 409 6.48 26.80 18.20
N PRO A 410 7.09 27.52 17.25
CA PRO A 410 8.34 28.19 17.56
C PRO A 410 8.12 29.24 18.67
N VAL A 411 9.19 29.65 19.32
CA VAL A 411 9.32 30.98 19.91
C VAL A 411 10.28 31.74 19.00
N PHE A 412 9.78 32.76 18.30
CA PHE A 412 10.64 33.61 17.47
C PHE A 412 11.23 34.73 18.29
N THR A 413 12.50 35.04 18.04
CA THR A 413 13.09 36.34 18.36
C THR A 413 12.61 37.44 17.39
N ARG A 414 12.92 38.70 17.69
CA ARG A 414 12.76 39.83 16.75
C ARG A 414 13.52 39.59 15.44
N GLU A 415 14.77 39.13 15.54
CA GLU A 415 15.65 38.90 14.39
C GLU A 415 15.13 37.79 13.48
N GLU A 416 14.67 36.68 14.05
CA GLU A 416 13.99 35.62 13.30
C GLU A 416 12.69 36.11 12.67
N THR A 417 11.90 36.92 13.37
CA THR A 417 10.67 37.50 12.80
C THR A 417 10.99 38.33 11.55
N GLU A 418 12.07 39.13 11.60
CA GLU A 418 12.54 39.91 10.45
C GLU A 418 13.09 39.01 9.32
N HIS A 419 13.89 37.99 9.63
CA HIS A 419 14.44 37.05 8.65
C HIS A 419 13.37 36.22 7.95
N TRP A 420 12.44 35.64 8.71
CA TRP A 420 11.41 34.75 8.19
C TRP A 420 10.29 35.48 7.46
N LEU A 421 9.97 36.74 7.82
CA LEU A 421 8.81 37.44 7.26
C LEU A 421 9.16 38.60 6.33
N LEU A 422 10.26 39.34 6.53
CA LEU A 422 10.57 40.52 5.72
C LEU A 422 11.29 40.12 4.42
N HIS A 423 10.77 40.57 3.27
CA HIS A 423 11.47 40.37 2.01
C HIS A 423 12.67 41.31 1.87
N LYS A 424 13.85 40.78 2.21
CA LYS A 424 15.15 41.44 2.03
C LYS A 424 15.56 41.43 0.55
N LYS A 425 15.14 42.46 -0.20
CA LYS A 425 15.30 42.60 -1.68
C LYS A 425 16.73 42.40 -2.19
N GLU A 426 17.73 42.80 -1.40
CA GLU A 426 19.16 42.74 -1.80
C GLU A 426 19.84 41.41 -1.40
N ALA A 427 19.21 40.59 -0.57
CA ALA A 427 19.80 39.35 -0.04
C ALA A 427 19.56 38.11 -0.92
N TYR A 428 18.61 38.17 -1.85
CA TYR A 428 18.14 37.03 -2.63
C TYR A 428 17.93 37.42 -4.10
N ALA A 429 18.25 36.51 -5.03
CA ALA A 429 18.07 36.74 -6.47
C ALA A 429 16.59 36.68 -6.90
N GLU A 430 15.72 36.09 -6.08
CA GLU A 430 14.27 36.10 -6.26
C GLU A 430 13.52 36.24 -4.93
N GLN A 431 12.28 36.73 -4.97
CA GLN A 431 11.44 36.87 -3.77
C GLN A 431 10.91 35.52 -3.30
N VAL A 432 11.47 35.02 -2.20
CA VAL A 432 11.05 33.78 -1.54
C VAL A 432 9.77 33.98 -0.72
N VAL A 433 9.71 34.99 0.16
CA VAL A 433 8.57 35.23 1.06
C VAL A 433 7.76 36.47 0.68
N TYR A 434 6.45 36.38 0.87
CA TYR A 434 5.45 37.42 0.59
C TYR A 434 4.64 37.62 1.88
N SER A 435 4.79 38.80 2.50
CA SER A 435 4.21 39.12 3.80
C SER A 435 3.46 40.45 3.73
N TYR A 436 2.27 40.48 4.30
CA TYR A 436 1.36 41.63 4.25
C TYR A 436 0.81 41.91 5.65
N VAL A 437 0.59 43.19 5.94
CA VAL A 437 0.03 43.71 7.19
C VAL A 437 -1.24 44.52 6.91
N VAL A 438 -2.12 44.59 7.90
CA VAL A 438 -3.27 45.51 7.90
C VAL A 438 -3.04 46.61 8.93
N GLU A 439 -2.90 47.84 8.45
CA GLU A 439 -2.75 49.05 9.27
C GLU A 439 -4.12 49.73 9.42
N ASP A 440 -4.55 50.01 10.66
CA ASP A 440 -5.82 50.68 10.93
C ASP A 440 -5.71 52.21 10.80
N ALA A 441 -6.82 52.92 11.02
CA ALA A 441 -6.89 54.37 10.90
C ALA A 441 -6.07 55.15 11.97
N SER A 442 -5.51 54.46 12.97
CA SER A 442 -4.59 55.03 13.96
C SER A 442 -3.11 54.74 13.65
N GLY A 443 -2.82 54.00 12.58
CA GLY A 443 -1.47 53.52 12.25
C GLY A 443 -1.06 52.24 12.97
N LYS A 444 -1.99 51.56 13.68
CA LYS A 444 -1.69 50.32 14.38
C LYS A 444 -1.82 49.12 13.42
N ILE A 445 -0.85 48.21 13.47
CA ILE A 445 -0.97 46.89 12.82
C ILE A 445 -1.97 46.03 13.59
N THR A 446 -3.01 45.56 12.90
CA THR A 446 -4.13 44.78 13.45
C THR A 446 -4.15 43.33 12.98
N ASP A 447 -3.57 43.04 11.82
CA ASP A 447 -3.44 41.70 11.26
C ASP A 447 -2.15 41.60 10.43
N PHE A 448 -1.63 40.38 10.26
CA PHE A 448 -0.67 40.06 9.21
C PHE A 448 -0.87 38.64 8.67
N PHE A 449 -0.39 38.38 7.46
CA PHE A 449 -0.25 37.03 6.91
C PHE A 449 0.95 36.92 5.96
N SER A 450 1.50 35.72 5.83
CA SER A 450 2.59 35.43 4.89
C SER A 450 2.45 34.09 4.17
N PHE A 451 3.10 33.99 3.02
CA PHE A 451 3.29 32.77 2.24
C PHE A 451 4.63 32.80 1.50
N TYR A 452 5.21 31.63 1.21
CA TYR A 452 6.48 31.52 0.48
C TYR A 452 6.35 30.78 -0.85
N LEU A 453 7.27 31.06 -1.77
CA LEU A 453 7.39 30.43 -3.08
C LEU A 453 8.22 29.15 -3.00
N LEU A 454 7.68 28.05 -3.49
CA LEU A 454 8.44 26.86 -3.85
C LEU A 454 7.98 26.38 -5.23
N GLU A 455 8.87 26.49 -6.22
CA GLU A 455 8.59 26.03 -7.58
C GLU A 455 8.70 24.51 -7.71
N SER A 456 7.97 23.96 -8.67
CA SER A 456 8.08 22.54 -9.06
C SER A 456 8.22 22.44 -10.58
N THR A 457 9.33 21.91 -11.06
CA THR A 457 9.55 21.64 -12.49
C THR A 457 8.54 20.61 -12.98
N VAL A 458 7.93 20.88 -14.13
CA VAL A 458 7.04 19.95 -14.84
C VAL A 458 7.88 19.16 -15.84
N ILE A 459 7.84 17.84 -15.75
CA ILE A 459 8.68 16.95 -16.54
C ILE A 459 8.00 16.64 -17.88
N ARG A 460 8.67 16.96 -18.99
CA ARG A 460 8.27 16.63 -20.39
C ARG A 460 6.95 17.24 -20.90
N HIS A 461 6.42 18.31 -20.30
CA HIS A 461 5.23 18.99 -20.81
C HIS A 461 5.57 20.09 -21.85
N PRO A 462 4.95 20.13 -23.06
CA PRO A 462 5.40 20.97 -24.17
C PRO A 462 5.06 22.48 -24.07
N LYS A 463 4.31 22.92 -23.04
CA LYS A 463 3.91 24.34 -22.88
C LYS A 463 4.23 24.96 -21.51
N HIS A 464 4.56 24.14 -20.51
CA HIS A 464 4.68 24.59 -19.11
C HIS A 464 5.88 23.92 -18.48
N ASN A 465 6.86 24.71 -18.06
CA ASN A 465 8.14 24.19 -17.53
C ASN A 465 8.15 24.07 -16.00
N ALA A 466 7.32 24.85 -15.30
CA ALA A 466 7.20 24.84 -13.84
C ALA A 466 5.79 25.24 -13.36
N ILE A 467 5.40 24.73 -12.18
CA ILE A 467 4.28 25.20 -11.35
C ILE A 467 4.85 26.12 -10.26
N ARG A 468 4.31 27.33 -10.12
CA ARG A 468 4.60 28.22 -8.98
C ARG A 468 3.60 27.95 -7.87
N ALA A 469 4.04 27.28 -6.80
CA ALA A 469 3.21 27.01 -5.63
C ALA A 469 3.52 27.99 -4.49
N ALA A 470 2.49 28.67 -4.00
CA ALA A 470 2.53 29.43 -2.76
C ALA A 470 2.26 28.47 -1.60
N TYR A 471 3.05 28.52 -0.55
CA TYR A 471 2.82 27.76 0.68
C TYR A 471 2.52 28.74 1.81
N MET A 472 1.34 28.58 2.40
CA MET A 472 0.89 29.40 3.52
C MET A 472 1.82 29.22 4.72
N PHE A 473 2.29 30.33 5.27
CA PHE A 473 3.28 30.36 6.35
C PHE A 473 2.60 30.84 7.64
N TYR A 474 3.07 31.92 8.25
CA TYR A 474 2.50 32.44 9.50
C TYR A 474 1.46 33.55 9.26
N TYR A 475 0.54 33.70 10.19
CA TYR A 475 -0.42 34.81 10.23
C TYR A 475 -0.86 35.07 11.68
N ALA A 476 -1.42 36.25 11.92
CA ALA A 476 -2.06 36.61 13.18
C ALA A 476 -3.08 37.72 13.00
N THR A 477 -4.04 37.83 13.92
CA THR A 477 -5.05 38.89 13.95
C THR A 477 -5.41 39.25 15.39
N GLU A 478 -5.56 40.55 15.66
CA GLU A 478 -6.08 41.04 16.96
C GLU A 478 -7.49 40.53 17.26
N THR A 479 -8.24 40.09 16.23
CA THR A 479 -9.59 39.52 16.36
C THR A 479 -9.63 38.26 17.23
N ALA A 480 -8.49 37.55 17.39
CA ALA A 480 -8.40 36.38 18.25
C ALA A 480 -8.42 36.70 19.77
N PHE A 481 -8.24 37.97 20.16
CA PHE A 481 -8.19 38.43 21.56
C PHE A 481 -9.39 39.32 21.94
N VAL A 482 -10.45 39.33 21.12
CA VAL A 482 -11.71 40.03 21.44
C VAL A 482 -12.46 39.23 22.51
N GLU A 483 -12.57 39.80 23.71
CA GLU A 483 -13.31 39.19 24.81
C GLU A 483 -14.80 39.66 24.84
N PRO A 484 -15.77 38.76 25.09
CA PRO A 484 -15.61 37.31 25.22
C PRO A 484 -15.25 36.63 23.89
N PHE A 485 -14.32 35.67 23.92
CA PHE A 485 -13.78 35.00 22.71
C PHE A 485 -14.84 34.65 21.64
N ASN A 486 -14.77 35.34 20.49
CA ASN A 486 -15.75 35.21 19.42
C ASN A 486 -15.19 34.43 18.22
N LYS A 487 -15.34 33.10 18.25
CA LYS A 487 -14.99 32.17 17.16
C LYS A 487 -15.59 32.55 15.80
N GLY A 488 -16.79 33.15 15.77
CA GLY A 488 -17.44 33.60 14.55
C GLY A 488 -16.79 34.84 13.94
N ALA A 489 -16.39 35.81 14.77
CA ALA A 489 -15.63 36.98 14.35
C ALA A 489 -14.24 36.60 13.83
N LEU A 490 -13.52 35.72 14.56
CA LEU A 490 -12.23 35.19 14.14
C LEU A 490 -12.35 34.44 12.80
N GLN A 491 -13.33 33.55 12.68
CA GLN A 491 -13.59 32.83 11.42
C GLN A 491 -13.86 33.80 10.27
N LYS A 492 -14.64 34.87 10.48
CA LYS A 492 -14.86 35.88 9.44
C LYS A 492 -13.55 36.58 9.06
N ARG A 493 -12.79 37.09 10.04
CA ARG A 493 -11.57 37.87 9.76
C ARG A 493 -10.52 37.05 9.03
N LEU A 494 -10.27 35.81 9.46
CA LEU A 494 -9.35 34.92 8.75
C LEU A 494 -9.84 34.57 7.34
N ASN A 495 -11.16 34.49 7.12
CA ASN A 495 -11.71 34.28 5.79
C ASN A 495 -11.53 35.50 4.87
N ASP A 496 -11.69 36.72 5.40
CA ASP A 496 -11.44 37.98 4.69
C ASP A 496 -9.95 38.09 4.30
N LEU A 497 -9.03 37.90 5.27
CA LEU A 497 -7.59 37.95 5.04
C LEU A 497 -7.13 36.90 4.01
N MET A 498 -7.65 35.67 4.11
CA MET A 498 -7.30 34.61 3.16
C MET A 498 -7.89 34.85 1.75
N ALA A 499 -9.01 35.58 1.62
CA ALA A 499 -9.48 36.02 0.31
C ALA A 499 -8.44 36.90 -0.38
N ASP A 500 -7.91 37.87 0.36
CA ASP A 500 -6.92 38.83 -0.15
C ASP A 500 -5.55 38.18 -0.37
N ALA A 501 -5.12 37.25 0.49
CA ALA A 501 -3.91 36.46 0.29
C ALA A 501 -3.93 35.66 -1.03
N LEU A 502 -5.08 35.05 -1.37
CA LEU A 502 -5.26 34.34 -2.64
C LEU A 502 -5.24 35.29 -3.85
N ILE A 503 -5.78 36.50 -3.72
CA ILE A 503 -5.73 37.54 -4.77
C ILE A 503 -4.28 37.99 -4.98
N LEU A 504 -3.53 38.25 -3.91
CA LEU A 504 -2.13 38.66 -3.96
C LEU A 504 -1.25 37.56 -4.58
N ALA A 505 -1.39 36.31 -4.17
CA ALA A 505 -0.70 35.20 -4.81
C ALA A 505 -1.03 35.09 -6.31
N LYS A 506 -2.30 35.25 -6.71
CA LYS A 506 -2.67 35.28 -8.13
C LYS A 506 -1.98 36.43 -8.89
N ARG A 507 -1.84 37.63 -8.29
CA ARG A 507 -1.10 38.77 -8.88
C ARG A 507 0.40 38.47 -9.05
N HIS A 508 1.02 37.77 -8.11
CA HIS A 508 2.42 37.32 -8.20
C HIS A 508 2.61 36.03 -9.04
N ASN A 509 1.68 35.74 -9.94
CA ASN A 509 1.71 34.63 -10.89
C ASN A 509 1.90 33.25 -10.24
N PHE A 510 1.29 33.02 -9.08
CA PHE A 510 1.21 31.69 -8.49
C PHE A 510 0.07 30.87 -9.12
N ASP A 511 0.32 29.59 -9.33
CA ASP A 511 -0.63 28.67 -9.98
C ASP A 511 -1.51 27.92 -8.96
N VAL A 512 -0.96 27.64 -7.78
CA VAL A 512 -1.65 26.98 -6.66
C VAL A 512 -1.23 27.61 -5.34
N PHE A 513 -2.17 27.68 -4.39
CA PHE A 513 -1.92 28.06 -3.00
C PHE A 513 -2.14 26.84 -2.11
N ASN A 514 -1.12 26.46 -1.35
CA ASN A 514 -1.07 25.25 -0.53
C ASN A 514 -1.11 25.62 0.94
N ALA A 515 -1.83 24.83 1.72
CA ALA A 515 -1.96 24.97 3.16
C ALA A 515 -2.00 23.59 3.83
N LEU A 516 -1.77 23.57 5.14
CA LEU A 516 -2.00 22.41 6.00
C LEU A 516 -3.18 22.69 6.93
N SER A 517 -3.70 21.68 7.61
CA SER A 517 -4.71 21.81 8.68
C SER A 517 -4.19 22.43 10.00
N LEU A 518 -3.12 23.24 9.97
CA LEU A 518 -2.49 23.88 11.12
C LEU A 518 -3.36 25.01 11.73
N MET A 519 -2.97 25.51 12.90
CA MET A 519 -3.54 26.70 13.56
C MET A 519 -5.09 26.73 13.51
N ASP A 520 -5.68 27.87 13.15
CA ASP A 520 -7.12 28.05 12.94
C ASP A 520 -7.56 27.72 11.49
N ASN A 521 -6.72 27.09 10.66
CA ASN A 521 -6.92 27.01 9.20
C ASN A 521 -8.25 26.36 8.81
N ALA A 522 -8.73 25.41 9.62
CA ALA A 522 -10.03 24.77 9.41
C ALA A 522 -11.18 25.79 9.27
N LEU A 523 -11.11 26.93 9.96
CA LEU A 523 -12.13 27.99 9.90
C LEU A 523 -12.31 28.61 8.50
N PHE A 524 -11.30 28.56 7.61
CA PHE A 524 -11.38 29.19 6.29
C PHE A 524 -11.13 28.29 5.08
N LEU A 525 -10.44 27.14 5.23
CA LEU A 525 -10.01 26.31 4.09
C LEU A 525 -11.16 25.90 3.15
N GLU A 526 -12.21 25.24 3.66
CA GLU A 526 -13.34 24.82 2.80
C GLU A 526 -14.11 26.02 2.21
N LYS A 527 -14.30 27.09 3.00
CA LYS A 527 -14.96 28.33 2.56
C LYS A 527 -14.18 29.03 1.43
N GLN A 528 -12.86 29.05 1.51
CA GLN A 528 -11.98 29.56 0.44
C GLN A 528 -11.74 28.55 -0.71
N LYS A 529 -12.49 27.44 -0.74
CA LYS A 529 -12.48 26.41 -1.79
C LYS A 529 -11.15 25.64 -1.88
N PHE A 530 -10.39 25.52 -0.79
CA PHE A 530 -9.25 24.60 -0.76
C PHE A 530 -9.77 23.16 -0.85
N GLY A 531 -9.26 22.39 -1.82
CA GLY A 531 -9.54 20.96 -1.95
C GLY A 531 -8.57 20.13 -1.11
N PRO A 532 -9.01 19.02 -0.50
CA PRO A 532 -8.14 18.16 0.28
C PRO A 532 -7.12 17.42 -0.62
N GLY A 533 -5.84 17.48 -0.27
CA GLY A 533 -4.78 16.66 -0.86
C GLY A 533 -4.83 15.21 -0.36
N ASP A 534 -4.11 14.31 -1.03
CA ASP A 534 -3.97 12.91 -0.57
C ASP A 534 -2.83 12.71 0.47
N GLY A 535 -1.90 13.67 0.57
CA GLY A 535 -0.79 13.64 1.53
C GLY A 535 -1.11 14.18 2.93
N GLN A 536 -0.37 13.64 3.91
CA GLN A 536 -0.33 14.09 5.31
C GLN A 536 1.11 14.47 5.68
N LEU A 537 1.26 15.35 6.68
CA LEU A 537 2.52 15.73 7.29
C LEU A 537 2.50 15.28 8.76
N HIS A 538 3.44 14.42 9.14
CA HIS A 538 3.57 13.91 10.50
C HIS A 538 4.63 14.72 11.25
N TYR A 539 4.32 15.19 12.46
CA TYR A 539 5.22 15.99 13.30
C TYR A 539 5.87 15.13 14.37
N TYR A 540 7.18 15.27 14.54
CA TYR A 540 8.00 14.51 15.49
C TYR A 540 8.90 15.43 16.31
N LEU A 541 9.14 15.04 17.55
CA LEU A 541 10.18 15.62 18.40
C LEU A 541 11.23 14.53 18.68
N PHE A 542 12.50 14.84 18.42
CA PHE A 542 13.64 14.01 18.81
C PHE A 542 14.02 14.30 20.25
N ASN A 543 14.29 13.25 21.03
CA ASN A 543 14.67 13.31 22.43
C ASN A 543 13.69 14.06 23.35
N TYR A 544 12.40 14.07 23.01
CA TYR A 544 11.34 14.68 23.83
C TYR A 544 10.06 13.85 23.77
N LYS A 545 9.41 13.65 24.92
CA LYS A 545 8.12 12.99 25.06
C LYS A 545 7.05 14.05 25.27
N ALA A 546 6.11 14.17 24.33
CA ALA A 546 4.96 15.07 24.42
C ALA A 546 3.66 14.28 24.29
N ASN A 547 2.60 14.67 24.99
CA ASN A 547 1.27 14.09 24.79
C ASN A 547 0.75 14.45 23.39
N PRO A 548 -0.12 13.64 22.78
CA PRO A 548 -0.63 13.91 21.43
C PRO A 548 -1.28 15.29 21.29
N ILE A 549 -0.95 15.99 20.20
CA ILE A 549 -1.49 17.32 19.88
C ILE A 549 -2.46 17.21 18.71
N HIS A 550 -3.56 17.97 18.74
CA HIS A 550 -4.56 17.92 17.67
C HIS A 550 -4.05 18.58 16.38
N GLY A 551 -4.22 17.92 15.24
CA GLY A 551 -3.68 18.36 13.93
C GLY A 551 -4.70 18.99 12.98
N GLY A 552 -5.83 19.48 13.50
CA GLY A 552 -6.89 20.12 12.71
C GLY A 552 -7.69 19.18 11.81
N VAL A 553 -7.60 17.86 12.03
CA VAL A 553 -8.40 16.86 11.32
C VAL A 553 -9.05 15.82 12.25
N ASP A 554 -10.28 15.44 11.92
CA ASP A 554 -11.07 14.48 12.69
C ASP A 554 -10.60 13.02 12.46
N LYS A 555 -11.21 12.08 13.19
CA LYS A 555 -10.96 10.62 13.05
C LYS A 555 -11.34 10.04 11.66
N LYS A 556 -11.87 10.85 10.75
CA LYS A 556 -12.20 10.52 9.35
C LYS A 556 -11.31 11.30 8.35
N ASN A 557 -10.27 11.99 8.84
CA ASN A 557 -9.32 12.81 8.07
C ASN A 557 -10.00 14.00 7.33
N LYS A 558 -11.11 14.52 7.86
CA LYS A 558 -11.74 15.78 7.44
C LYS A 558 -11.25 16.94 8.32
N LEU A 559 -11.43 18.19 7.89
CA LEU A 559 -11.19 19.33 8.78
C LEU A 559 -12.02 19.22 10.06
N ASP A 560 -11.40 19.55 11.18
CA ASP A 560 -12.08 19.71 12.47
C ASP A 560 -12.24 21.21 12.75
N GLU A 561 -13.37 21.80 12.33
CA GLU A 561 -13.72 23.19 12.65
C GLU A 561 -14.02 23.40 14.14
N ASP A 562 -14.25 22.34 14.93
CA ASP A 562 -14.62 22.44 16.35
C ASP A 562 -13.39 22.56 17.25
N ASN A 563 -12.47 21.62 17.14
CA ASN A 563 -11.26 21.49 17.97
C ASN A 563 -10.02 22.18 17.35
N LEU A 564 -10.04 22.51 16.05
CA LEU A 564 -8.94 23.16 15.32
C LEU A 564 -7.59 22.40 15.48
N SER A 565 -6.45 23.07 15.31
CA SER A 565 -5.12 22.48 15.45
C SER A 565 -4.33 23.13 16.58
N GLY A 566 -3.80 22.30 17.48
CA GLY A 566 -2.78 22.70 18.46
C GLY A 566 -1.38 22.80 17.86
N ILE A 567 -1.15 22.38 16.62
CA ILE A 567 0.09 22.68 15.90
C ILE A 567 0.01 24.07 15.27
N GLY A 568 0.84 24.98 15.77
CA GLY A 568 1.17 26.28 15.16
C GLY A 568 2.62 26.38 14.69
N PHE A 569 3.35 25.28 14.61
CA PHE A 569 4.68 25.21 14.00
C PHE A 569 4.57 24.93 12.50
N VAL A 570 4.92 25.91 11.66
CA VAL A 570 5.01 25.77 10.20
C VAL A 570 6.48 25.57 9.82
N MET A 571 6.80 24.41 9.23
CA MET A 571 8.15 24.06 8.78
C MET A 571 8.60 24.94 7.61
N SER A 572 9.90 25.20 7.50
CA SER A 572 10.49 25.93 6.36
C SER A 572 10.48 25.16 5.02
N ARG A 573 10.09 23.87 5.00
CA ARG A 573 9.94 23.04 3.80
C ARG A 573 8.59 22.32 3.72
N THR A 574 8.34 21.65 2.60
CA THR A 574 7.31 20.60 2.49
C THR A 574 7.89 19.25 2.04
N ASP A 575 7.32 18.15 2.52
CA ASP A 575 7.85 16.79 2.36
C ASP A 575 7.45 16.08 1.07
N LYS A 576 6.41 16.57 0.38
CA LYS A 576 5.83 15.90 -0.79
C LYS A 576 5.21 16.90 -1.76
N LEU A 577 5.38 16.60 -3.05
CA LEU A 577 4.42 16.97 -4.08
C LEU A 577 3.16 16.10 -3.90
N ILE A 578 1.99 16.75 -3.92
CA ILE A 578 0.71 16.18 -3.50
C ILE A 578 -0.35 16.62 -4.51
N ASN A 579 -1.06 15.67 -5.11
CA ASN A 579 -2.07 15.92 -6.12
C ASN A 579 -3.46 16.13 -5.49
N VAL A 580 -4.34 16.84 -6.19
CA VAL A 580 -5.68 17.16 -5.67
C VAL A 580 -6.57 15.91 -5.70
N SER A 581 -6.96 15.43 -4.51
CA SER A 581 -7.72 14.19 -4.40
C SER A 581 -9.18 14.34 -4.89
N HIS A 582 -9.71 13.30 -5.53
CA HIS A 582 -11.12 13.24 -5.91
C HIS A 582 -12.01 13.12 -4.66
N SER A 583 -12.61 14.23 -4.24
CA SER A 583 -13.69 14.25 -3.25
C SER A 583 -14.85 15.13 -3.73
N PRO A 584 -16.09 14.62 -3.82
CA PRO A 584 -17.24 15.41 -4.26
C PRO A 584 -17.65 16.38 -3.16
N MET A 585 -17.27 17.65 -3.31
CA MET A 585 -17.78 18.78 -2.51
C MET A 585 -19.31 18.84 -2.66
N ARG A 586 -20.06 18.33 -1.66
CA ARG A 586 -21.53 18.42 -1.62
C ARG A 586 -21.94 19.85 -1.30
N SER A 587 -22.24 20.63 -2.33
CA SER A 587 -22.83 21.96 -2.19
C SER A 587 -24.18 21.87 -1.46
N THR A 588 -24.23 22.34 -0.23
CA THR A 588 -25.41 22.39 0.64
C THR A 588 -26.33 23.56 0.28
N ASN A 589 -26.88 23.56 -0.94
CA ASN A 589 -27.84 24.58 -1.37
C ASN A 589 -28.85 24.11 -2.44
N ARG A 590 -29.67 23.09 -2.11
CA ARG A 590 -30.83 22.67 -2.93
C ARG A 590 -31.91 21.85 -2.19
N SER A 591 -32.32 22.32 -1.00
CA SER A 591 -33.16 21.54 -0.07
C SER A 591 -34.51 22.17 0.34
N LEU A 592 -35.20 22.90 -0.56
CA LEU A 592 -36.52 23.51 -0.26
C LEU A 592 -37.65 23.20 -1.25
N SER A 593 -37.38 22.68 -2.45
CA SER A 593 -38.43 22.44 -3.48
C SER A 593 -38.98 21.00 -3.51
N ILE A 594 -38.26 20.01 -3.00
CA ILE A 594 -38.63 18.58 -3.12
C ILE A 594 -39.56 18.13 -1.97
N LEU A 595 -39.45 18.74 -0.79
CA LEU A 595 -40.20 18.37 0.42
C LEU A 595 -41.71 18.64 0.35
N ARG A 596 -42.21 19.35 -0.68
CA ARG A 596 -43.64 19.67 -0.81
C ARG A 596 -44.46 18.59 -1.52
N ARG A 597 -43.84 17.76 -2.39
CA ARG A 597 -44.56 16.79 -3.25
C ARG A 597 -44.74 15.39 -2.64
N HIS A 598 -44.16 15.14 -1.47
CA HIS A 598 -44.27 13.85 -0.75
C HIS A 598 -45.38 13.82 0.31
N ARG A 599 -46.16 14.90 0.47
CA ARG A 599 -47.14 15.06 1.56
C ARG A 599 -48.58 14.67 1.21
N GLU A 600 -48.86 14.43 -0.06
CA GLU A 600 -50.24 14.23 -0.59
C GLU A 600 -50.59 12.74 -0.85
N LEU A 601 -49.62 11.82 -0.74
CA LEU A 601 -49.80 10.38 -0.96
C LEU A 601 -49.82 9.54 0.34
N ARG A 602 -50.36 10.10 1.43
CA ARG A 602 -50.62 9.42 2.72
C ARG A 602 -51.98 9.80 3.31
N ALA A 603 -53.02 9.81 2.47
CA ALA A 603 -54.37 10.26 2.82
C ALA A 603 -55.47 9.21 2.55
N THR A 604 -55.15 7.93 2.73
CA THR A 604 -56.11 6.80 2.74
C THR A 604 -55.66 5.77 3.78
N TRP A 605 -56.59 4.94 4.26
CA TRP A 605 -56.46 3.98 5.38
C TRP A 605 -56.55 4.60 6.78
N HIS A 606 -57.78 4.58 7.33
CA HIS A 606 -58.10 4.85 8.74
C HIS A 606 -58.32 3.54 9.52
N LEU A 607 -58.50 3.67 10.84
CA LEU A 607 -58.98 2.65 11.82
C LEU A 607 -58.01 1.54 12.22
N SER A 608 -57.35 1.74 13.36
CA SER A 608 -57.53 0.89 14.56
C SER A 608 -56.72 1.43 15.74
N ASP A 609 -57.37 2.10 16.69
CA ASP A 609 -56.71 2.59 17.90
C ASP A 609 -56.33 1.47 18.88
N LYS A 610 -55.02 1.22 18.99
CA LYS A 610 -54.35 0.61 20.16
C LYS A 610 -52.86 0.87 20.04
N VAL A 611 -52.28 1.66 20.95
CA VAL A 611 -50.84 1.96 20.96
C VAL A 611 -50.06 0.75 21.49
N PRO A 612 -49.20 0.11 20.67
CA PRO A 612 -48.20 -0.83 21.18
C PRO A 612 -46.99 -0.03 21.66
N SER A 613 -46.33 -0.50 22.73
CA SER A 613 -45.04 0.05 23.16
C SER A 613 -44.01 0.03 22.02
N LEU A 614 -43.18 1.06 21.93
CA LEU A 614 -42.03 1.15 21.01
C LEU A 614 -41.34 -0.21 20.80
N PRO A 615 -41.15 -0.68 19.56
CA PRO A 615 -40.46 -1.94 19.31
C PRO A 615 -39.07 -1.93 19.97
N ARG A 616 -38.79 -2.95 20.78
CA ARG A 616 -37.44 -3.14 21.32
C ARG A 616 -36.46 -3.20 20.15
N ARG A 617 -35.33 -2.48 20.30
CA ARG A 617 -34.21 -2.49 19.37
C ARG A 617 -33.93 -3.94 18.94
N ALA A 618 -34.04 -4.23 17.64
CA ALA A 618 -33.96 -5.59 17.13
C ALA A 618 -32.66 -6.28 17.64
N PRO A 619 -32.74 -7.53 18.12
CA PRO A 619 -31.56 -8.21 18.63
C PRO A 619 -30.52 -8.34 17.52
N THR A 620 -29.26 -8.07 17.84
CA THR A 620 -28.15 -8.32 16.92
C THR A 620 -28.19 -9.78 16.47
N PRO A 621 -28.17 -10.08 15.16
CA PRO A 621 -28.32 -11.45 14.68
C PRO A 621 -27.27 -12.36 15.30
N ARG A 622 -27.71 -13.53 15.78
CA ARG A 622 -26.84 -14.58 16.31
C ARG A 622 -25.81 -14.93 15.23
N LYS A 623 -24.52 -14.90 15.58
CA LYS A 623 -23.47 -15.40 14.66
C LYS A 623 -23.74 -16.89 14.42
N PRO A 624 -23.77 -17.36 13.17
CA PRO A 624 -24.04 -18.76 12.90
C PRO A 624 -22.93 -19.62 13.51
N GLN A 625 -23.30 -20.77 14.08
CA GLN A 625 -22.33 -21.73 14.57
C GLN A 625 -21.63 -22.40 13.39
N VAL A 626 -20.31 -22.54 13.50
CA VAL A 626 -19.45 -23.23 12.54
C VAL A 626 -18.70 -24.29 13.38
N PRO A 627 -18.82 -25.59 13.06
CA PRO A 627 -18.13 -26.64 13.80
C PRO A 627 -16.61 -26.45 13.83
N SER A 628 -15.97 -26.97 14.87
CA SER A 628 -14.51 -26.92 14.99
C SER A 628 -13.83 -27.80 13.95
N VAL A 629 -12.55 -27.49 13.70
CA VAL A 629 -11.64 -28.32 12.92
C VAL A 629 -11.47 -29.69 13.57
N ALA A 630 -11.47 -29.77 14.91
CA ALA A 630 -11.32 -31.02 15.64
C ALA A 630 -12.54 -31.95 15.51
N GLU A 631 -13.76 -31.41 15.53
CA GLU A 631 -14.99 -32.16 15.24
C GLU A 631 -15.04 -32.56 13.75
N THR A 632 -14.72 -31.61 12.85
CA THR A 632 -14.82 -31.83 11.40
C THR A 632 -13.81 -32.86 10.87
N ILE A 633 -12.59 -32.93 11.42
CA ILE A 633 -11.60 -33.96 11.05
C ILE A 633 -12.02 -35.36 11.55
N LYS A 634 -12.74 -35.44 12.68
CA LYS A 634 -13.28 -36.70 13.23
C LYS A 634 -14.54 -37.19 12.52
N HIS A 635 -15.20 -36.32 11.75
CA HIS A 635 -16.41 -36.69 11.02
C HIS A 635 -16.10 -37.77 9.96
N PRO A 636 -16.83 -38.91 9.90
CA PRO A 636 -16.48 -40.03 9.02
C PRO A 636 -16.33 -39.63 7.55
N SER A 637 -17.20 -38.76 7.03
CA SER A 637 -17.13 -38.28 5.65
C SER A 637 -15.96 -37.34 5.34
N PHE A 638 -15.12 -36.97 6.33
CA PHE A 638 -14.04 -35.98 6.15
C PHE A 638 -13.16 -36.27 4.93
N PRO A 639 -12.56 -37.47 4.72
CA PRO A 639 -11.70 -37.77 3.57
C PRO A 639 -12.39 -37.69 2.19
N THR A 640 -13.70 -37.44 2.16
CA THR A 640 -14.55 -37.39 0.97
C THR A 640 -14.99 -35.96 0.60
N ALA A 641 -14.49 -34.94 1.32
CA ALA A 641 -14.89 -33.54 1.10
C ALA A 641 -14.52 -32.99 -0.29
N ILE A 642 -13.43 -33.50 -0.87
CA ILE A 642 -12.95 -33.21 -2.23
C ILE A 642 -13.19 -34.45 -3.11
N TRP A 643 -13.67 -34.23 -4.34
CA TRP A 643 -14.06 -35.31 -5.24
C TRP A 643 -12.93 -35.72 -6.20
N ASN A 644 -12.78 -37.03 -6.40
CA ASN A 644 -11.87 -37.66 -7.35
C ASN A 644 -12.55 -37.74 -8.72
N LEU A 645 -12.75 -36.57 -9.33
CA LEU A 645 -13.24 -36.41 -10.69
C LEU A 645 -12.04 -36.54 -11.64
N GLU A 646 -11.99 -37.61 -12.42
CA GLU A 646 -10.88 -37.87 -13.35
C GLU A 646 -11.05 -37.00 -14.61
N PRO A 647 -10.07 -36.14 -14.96
CA PRO A 647 -10.14 -35.30 -16.16
C PRO A 647 -10.07 -36.16 -17.43
N ASP A 648 -10.51 -35.58 -18.54
CA ASP A 648 -10.34 -36.16 -19.88
C ASP A 648 -9.02 -35.74 -20.52
N GLN A 649 -8.52 -34.54 -20.17
CA GLN A 649 -7.15 -34.12 -20.48
C GLN A 649 -6.61 -33.30 -19.29
N SER A 650 -5.32 -33.40 -18.99
CA SER A 650 -4.68 -32.58 -17.94
C SER A 650 -3.19 -32.43 -18.21
N GLY A 651 -2.59 -31.35 -17.73
CA GLY A 651 -1.16 -31.12 -17.92
C GLY A 651 -0.54 -30.05 -17.04
N LEU A 652 0.77 -29.90 -17.20
CA LEU A 652 1.59 -28.79 -16.73
C LEU A 652 2.21 -28.13 -17.96
N THR A 653 1.81 -26.89 -18.24
CA THR A 653 2.22 -26.19 -19.47
C THR A 653 3.05 -24.95 -19.15
N PRO A 654 4.21 -24.75 -19.77
CA PRO A 654 4.99 -23.52 -19.63
C PRO A 654 4.23 -22.31 -20.21
N VAL A 655 3.96 -21.31 -19.37
CA VAL A 655 3.34 -20.04 -19.76
C VAL A 655 4.29 -18.87 -19.52
N ALA A 656 3.89 -17.67 -19.95
CA ALA A 656 4.58 -16.41 -19.67
C ALA A 656 6.01 -16.29 -20.22
N VAL A 657 6.32 -16.99 -21.33
CA VAL A 657 7.57 -16.81 -22.08
C VAL A 657 7.72 -15.33 -22.48
N GLY A 658 8.86 -14.73 -22.17
CA GLY A 658 9.10 -13.29 -22.35
C GLY A 658 8.38 -12.35 -21.36
N ARG A 659 7.43 -12.86 -20.57
CA ARG A 659 6.66 -12.14 -19.54
C ARG A 659 7.14 -12.41 -18.10
N GLY A 660 8.35 -12.98 -17.94
CA GLY A 660 8.92 -13.40 -16.67
C GLY A 660 8.78 -14.89 -16.33
N GLY A 661 8.19 -15.68 -17.24
CA GLY A 661 8.36 -17.13 -17.31
C GLY A 661 9.50 -17.53 -18.27
N PRO A 662 9.61 -18.81 -18.66
CA PRO A 662 8.61 -19.86 -18.44
C PRO A 662 8.45 -20.28 -16.97
N PHE A 663 7.20 -20.56 -16.59
CA PHE A 663 6.83 -21.34 -15.41
C PHE A 663 5.58 -22.15 -15.75
N ASN A 664 5.32 -23.25 -15.03
CA ASN A 664 4.25 -24.18 -15.38
C ASN A 664 2.91 -23.79 -14.74
N VAL A 665 1.83 -23.89 -15.50
CA VAL A 665 0.46 -23.84 -14.98
C VAL A 665 -0.21 -25.19 -15.14
N SER A 666 -0.80 -25.68 -14.06
CA SER A 666 -1.58 -26.91 -14.00
C SER A 666 -3.00 -26.68 -14.49
N TRP A 667 -3.44 -27.52 -15.42
CA TRP A 667 -4.74 -27.43 -16.06
C TRP A 667 -5.42 -28.80 -16.19
N GLU A 668 -6.74 -28.78 -16.20
CA GLU A 668 -7.64 -29.94 -16.37
C GLU A 668 -8.78 -29.56 -17.34
N ILE A 669 -9.14 -30.48 -18.23
CA ILE A 669 -10.35 -30.45 -19.05
C ILE A 669 -11.21 -31.65 -18.68
N HIS A 670 -12.48 -31.42 -18.38
CA HIS A 670 -13.47 -32.46 -18.10
C HIS A 670 -14.60 -32.38 -19.12
N GLY A 671 -14.94 -33.52 -19.74
CA GLY A 671 -15.92 -33.61 -20.81
C GLY A 671 -15.34 -33.44 -22.22
N GLU A 672 -16.12 -33.89 -23.19
CA GLU A 672 -15.77 -34.02 -24.61
C GLU A 672 -16.74 -33.22 -25.51
N GLY A 673 -17.80 -32.64 -24.93
CA GLY A 673 -18.86 -31.98 -25.66
C GLY A 673 -18.48 -30.62 -26.26
N PRO A 674 -19.19 -30.16 -27.30
CA PRO A 674 -18.77 -29.03 -28.13
C PRO A 674 -18.76 -27.67 -27.41
N ILE A 675 -19.56 -27.49 -26.34
CA ILE A 675 -19.70 -26.21 -25.63
C ILE A 675 -18.51 -26.01 -24.67
N LYS A 676 -17.60 -25.10 -25.02
CA LYS A 676 -16.34 -24.88 -24.29
C LYS A 676 -16.52 -23.89 -23.13
N VAL A 677 -16.44 -24.38 -21.90
CA VAL A 677 -16.63 -23.60 -20.66
C VAL A 677 -15.29 -23.36 -19.96
N VAL A 678 -15.06 -22.12 -19.53
CA VAL A 678 -13.80 -21.64 -18.94
C VAL A 678 -14.09 -21.11 -17.53
N PHE A 679 -13.73 -21.89 -16.50
CA PHE A 679 -14.05 -21.58 -15.09
C PHE A 679 -12.86 -20.96 -14.34
N ILE A 680 -12.84 -19.62 -14.26
CA ILE A 680 -11.77 -18.85 -13.64
C ILE A 680 -12.03 -18.68 -12.13
N MET A 681 -11.25 -19.40 -11.32
CA MET A 681 -11.35 -19.41 -9.86
C MET A 681 -10.82 -18.10 -9.21
N GLY A 682 -11.34 -17.79 -8.03
CA GLY A 682 -10.98 -16.63 -7.22
C GLY A 682 -9.68 -16.77 -6.41
N LEU A 683 -9.47 -15.81 -5.50
CA LEU A 683 -8.28 -15.71 -4.65
C LEU A 683 -8.09 -16.96 -3.79
N ALA A 684 -6.94 -17.63 -3.91
CA ALA A 684 -6.58 -18.80 -3.10
C ALA A 684 -7.55 -20.00 -3.17
N GLY A 685 -8.34 -20.09 -4.24
CA GLY A 685 -9.04 -21.32 -4.62
C GLY A 685 -8.16 -22.23 -5.48
N LEU A 686 -8.42 -23.54 -5.41
CA LEU A 686 -7.86 -24.55 -6.31
C LEU A 686 -8.89 -24.91 -7.39
N LYS A 687 -8.48 -25.63 -8.45
CA LYS A 687 -9.41 -26.23 -9.44
C LYS A 687 -10.59 -26.97 -8.77
N SER A 688 -10.32 -27.73 -7.71
CA SER A 688 -11.34 -28.47 -6.94
C SER A 688 -12.40 -27.62 -6.25
N ALA A 689 -12.21 -26.30 -6.09
CA ALA A 689 -13.26 -25.42 -5.57
C ALA A 689 -14.43 -25.24 -6.57
N TRP A 690 -14.25 -25.62 -7.85
CA TRP A 690 -15.31 -25.72 -8.85
C TRP A 690 -16.01 -27.10 -8.88
N GLN A 691 -15.68 -28.07 -8.02
CA GLN A 691 -16.11 -29.46 -8.18
C GLN A 691 -17.63 -29.68 -8.36
N ARG A 692 -18.48 -28.83 -7.76
CA ARG A 692 -19.95 -28.85 -7.96
C ARG A 692 -20.34 -28.55 -9.42
N GLN A 693 -19.62 -27.65 -10.09
CA GLN A 693 -19.80 -27.33 -11.52
C GLN A 693 -19.06 -28.33 -12.41
N THR A 694 -17.86 -28.79 -12.04
CA THR A 694 -17.13 -29.83 -12.78
C THR A 694 -17.97 -31.10 -12.89
N LEU A 695 -18.60 -31.55 -11.80
CA LEU A 695 -19.52 -32.69 -11.80
C LEU A 695 -20.69 -32.50 -12.79
N TYR A 696 -21.40 -31.38 -12.71
CA TYR A 696 -22.59 -31.15 -13.52
C TYR A 696 -22.29 -31.00 -15.01
N PHE A 697 -21.33 -30.14 -15.36
CA PHE A 697 -21.00 -29.85 -16.76
C PHE A 697 -20.06 -30.89 -17.37
N GLY A 698 -18.95 -31.22 -16.70
CA GLY A 698 -17.88 -32.06 -17.25
C GLY A 698 -18.03 -33.57 -17.05
N HIS A 699 -18.96 -34.03 -16.20
CA HIS A 699 -19.18 -35.46 -15.96
C HIS A 699 -20.63 -35.90 -16.23
N GLN A 700 -21.63 -35.21 -15.68
CA GLN A 700 -23.05 -35.54 -15.87
C GLN A 700 -23.60 -35.11 -17.24
N ASN A 701 -23.08 -34.02 -17.82
CA ASN A 701 -23.41 -33.52 -19.17
C ASN A 701 -22.16 -33.48 -20.08
N ARG A 702 -21.26 -34.45 -19.92
CA ARG A 702 -19.94 -34.50 -20.58
C ARG A 702 -19.99 -34.62 -22.10
N ASP A 703 -21.16 -34.97 -22.64
CA ASP A 703 -21.53 -35.04 -24.05
C ASP A 703 -21.82 -33.66 -24.66
N LYS A 704 -22.21 -32.67 -23.85
CA LYS A 704 -22.59 -31.32 -24.26
C LYS A 704 -21.49 -30.30 -24.00
N TYR A 705 -20.80 -30.43 -22.87
CA TYR A 705 -19.80 -29.47 -22.42
C TYR A 705 -18.39 -30.07 -22.33
N SER A 706 -17.40 -29.25 -22.65
CA SER A 706 -15.99 -29.43 -22.26
C SER A 706 -15.62 -28.31 -21.28
N VAL A 707 -14.99 -28.64 -20.16
CA VAL A 707 -14.81 -27.72 -19.02
C VAL A 707 -13.34 -27.55 -18.67
N LEU A 708 -12.75 -26.39 -18.98
CA LEU A 708 -11.35 -26.04 -18.68
C LEU A 708 -11.21 -25.34 -17.32
N LEU A 709 -10.28 -25.85 -16.51
CA LEU A 709 -9.94 -25.40 -15.16
C LEU A 709 -8.43 -25.17 -15.05
N LEU A 710 -7.99 -24.04 -14.47
CA LEU A 710 -6.59 -23.79 -14.09
C LEU A 710 -6.45 -23.60 -12.59
N ASP A 711 -5.34 -24.08 -12.03
CA ASP A 711 -4.82 -23.49 -10.81
C ASP A 711 -4.10 -22.19 -11.17
N ASN A 712 -4.65 -21.05 -10.78
CA ASN A 712 -4.02 -19.75 -11.03
C ASN A 712 -2.58 -19.69 -10.43
N ARG A 713 -1.63 -19.05 -11.13
CA ARG A 713 -0.21 -18.94 -10.70
C ARG A 713 -0.07 -18.63 -9.19
N GLY A 714 0.85 -19.31 -8.52
CA GLY A 714 1.01 -19.21 -7.06
C GLY A 714 0.15 -20.18 -6.24
N MET A 715 -0.75 -20.96 -6.84
CA MET A 715 -1.72 -21.79 -6.13
C MET A 715 -1.81 -23.21 -6.72
N GLY A 716 -2.33 -24.16 -5.96
CA GLY A 716 -2.60 -25.52 -6.43
C GLY A 716 -1.37 -26.24 -6.95
N ASP A 717 -1.53 -26.97 -8.04
CA ASP A 717 -0.44 -27.71 -8.69
C ASP A 717 0.40 -26.84 -9.67
N SER A 718 0.05 -25.56 -9.85
CA SER A 718 0.82 -24.59 -10.65
C SER A 718 2.06 -24.06 -9.93
N ASP A 719 3.04 -23.58 -10.70
CA ASP A 719 4.25 -22.96 -10.19
C ASP A 719 3.99 -21.70 -9.36
N LYS A 720 4.94 -21.41 -8.46
CA LYS A 720 4.83 -20.38 -7.42
C LYS A 720 5.95 -19.32 -7.57
N PRO A 721 6.10 -18.69 -8.76
CA PRO A 721 7.23 -17.81 -9.06
C PRO A 721 7.24 -16.57 -8.16
N LEU A 722 8.44 -16.11 -7.78
CA LEU A 722 8.63 -14.90 -6.99
C LEU A 722 8.72 -13.67 -7.91
N MET A 723 7.56 -13.23 -8.40
CA MET A 723 7.42 -12.09 -9.32
C MET A 723 6.17 -11.27 -8.97
N ARG A 724 6.03 -10.08 -9.55
CA ARG A 724 4.77 -9.31 -9.45
C ARG A 724 3.66 -10.08 -10.16
N TYR A 725 2.53 -10.29 -9.48
CA TYR A 725 1.31 -10.81 -10.11
C TYR A 725 0.37 -9.61 -10.41
N SER A 726 -0.41 -9.73 -11.47
CA SER A 726 -1.51 -8.83 -11.80
C SER A 726 -2.61 -9.62 -12.52
N SER A 727 -3.85 -9.12 -12.46
CA SER A 727 -4.98 -9.69 -13.20
C SER A 727 -4.71 -9.80 -14.70
N SER A 728 -4.01 -8.83 -15.30
CA SER A 728 -3.68 -8.78 -16.72
C SER A 728 -2.65 -9.84 -17.12
N GLU A 729 -1.63 -10.07 -16.30
CA GLU A 729 -0.64 -11.12 -16.55
C GLU A 729 -1.20 -12.53 -16.33
N MET A 730 -2.11 -12.68 -15.37
CA MET A 730 -2.84 -13.93 -15.15
C MET A 730 -3.80 -14.24 -16.30
N ALA A 731 -4.47 -13.23 -16.87
CA ALA A 731 -5.31 -13.41 -18.06
C ALA A 731 -4.50 -13.82 -19.30
N ARG A 732 -3.26 -13.35 -19.43
CA ARG A 732 -2.34 -13.83 -20.48
C ARG A 732 -1.91 -15.29 -20.26
N ASP A 733 -1.82 -15.77 -19.02
CA ASP A 733 -1.58 -17.20 -18.76
C ASP A 733 -2.78 -18.05 -19.21
N TRP A 734 -4.01 -17.56 -19.01
CA TRP A 734 -5.21 -18.21 -19.56
C TRP A 734 -5.19 -18.24 -21.09
N ILE A 735 -4.69 -17.19 -21.77
CA ILE A 735 -4.48 -17.22 -23.22
C ILE A 735 -3.43 -18.26 -23.62
N ASP A 736 -2.28 -18.30 -22.95
CA ASP A 736 -1.21 -19.27 -23.22
C ASP A 736 -1.72 -20.72 -23.11
N ILE A 737 -2.55 -21.04 -22.10
CA ILE A 737 -3.19 -22.37 -21.98
C ILE A 737 -4.28 -22.58 -23.03
N LEU A 738 -5.14 -21.61 -23.29
CA LEU A 738 -6.21 -21.73 -24.31
C LEU A 738 -5.64 -21.99 -25.71
N VAL A 739 -4.48 -21.40 -26.05
CA VAL A 739 -3.74 -21.73 -27.28
C VAL A 739 -3.15 -23.15 -27.21
N HIS A 740 -2.53 -23.52 -26.08
CA HIS A 740 -1.95 -24.86 -25.91
C HIS A 740 -2.96 -26.00 -26.06
N VAL A 741 -4.18 -25.85 -25.54
CA VAL A 741 -5.26 -26.86 -25.64
C VAL A 741 -6.09 -26.75 -26.94
N GLY A 742 -5.68 -25.91 -27.89
CA GLY A 742 -6.38 -25.74 -29.18
C GLY A 742 -7.76 -25.09 -29.08
N TRP A 743 -8.02 -24.33 -28.01
CA TRP A 743 -9.26 -23.57 -27.82
C TRP A 743 -9.15 -22.12 -28.34
N LEU A 744 -7.93 -21.65 -28.60
CA LEU A 744 -7.62 -20.48 -29.42
C LEU A 744 -6.63 -20.87 -30.53
N PRO A 745 -6.65 -20.19 -31.68
CA PRO A 745 -5.61 -20.36 -32.70
C PRO A 745 -4.24 -19.91 -32.18
N ALA A 746 -3.15 -20.42 -32.76
CA ALA A 746 -1.82 -19.90 -32.47
C ALA A 746 -1.72 -18.40 -32.84
N PRO A 747 -1.02 -17.57 -32.05
CA PRO A 747 -0.80 -16.17 -32.40
C PRO A 747 0.05 -16.04 -33.68
N PRO A 748 -0.15 -14.99 -34.50
CA PRO A 748 0.56 -14.84 -35.76
C PRO A 748 2.07 -14.66 -35.53
N SER A 749 2.90 -15.21 -36.42
CA SER A 749 4.35 -15.09 -36.37
C SER A 749 4.79 -13.61 -36.32
N PRO A 750 5.74 -13.23 -35.44
CA PRO A 750 6.19 -11.85 -35.35
C PRO A 750 6.87 -11.40 -36.65
N SER A 751 6.44 -10.25 -37.17
CA SER A 751 7.05 -9.66 -38.38
C SER A 751 8.53 -9.35 -38.15
N PRO A 752 9.44 -9.67 -39.09
CA PRO A 752 10.85 -9.35 -38.95
C PRO A 752 11.08 -7.86 -38.70
N GLY A 753 11.74 -7.53 -37.58
CA GLY A 753 12.09 -6.16 -37.20
C GLY A 753 11.24 -5.50 -36.11
N VAL A 754 10.13 -6.10 -35.64
CA VAL A 754 9.28 -5.50 -34.59
C VAL A 754 9.65 -6.01 -33.19
N THR A 755 10.47 -5.23 -32.45
CA THR A 755 10.89 -5.53 -31.07
C THR A 755 9.84 -5.16 -30.02
N SER A 756 8.64 -5.74 -30.13
CA SER A 756 7.60 -5.62 -29.10
C SER A 756 7.99 -6.37 -27.81
N HIS A 757 7.86 -5.73 -26.65
CA HIS A 757 8.02 -6.37 -25.33
C HIS A 757 6.81 -7.24 -24.91
N SER A 758 5.93 -7.61 -25.84
CA SER A 758 4.86 -8.59 -25.61
C SER A 758 4.55 -9.33 -26.92
N PRO A 759 4.34 -10.66 -26.86
CA PRO A 759 3.96 -11.43 -28.05
C PRO A 759 2.59 -10.98 -28.59
N PRO A 760 2.34 -11.15 -29.90
CA PRO A 760 1.03 -10.86 -30.48
C PRO A 760 -0.06 -11.74 -29.86
N LEU A 761 -1.28 -11.21 -29.80
CA LEU A 761 -2.45 -11.94 -29.30
C LEU A 761 -3.04 -12.84 -30.40
N PRO A 762 -3.65 -13.98 -30.05
CA PRO A 762 -4.37 -14.80 -31.00
C PRO A 762 -5.65 -14.11 -31.46
N VAL A 763 -5.93 -14.15 -32.76
CA VAL A 763 -7.14 -13.57 -33.36
C VAL A 763 -8.10 -14.71 -33.67
N ALA A 764 -9.11 -14.90 -32.82
CA ALA A 764 -10.18 -15.86 -33.07
C ALA A 764 -11.16 -15.32 -34.12
N THR A 765 -11.44 -16.12 -35.15
CA THR A 765 -12.47 -15.87 -36.18
C THR A 765 -13.88 -16.16 -35.68
N GLU A 766 -14.02 -16.99 -34.64
CA GLU A 766 -15.29 -17.44 -34.09
C GLU A 766 -15.33 -17.29 -32.57
N ARG A 767 -16.51 -16.92 -32.06
CA ARG A 767 -16.84 -16.93 -30.64
C ARG A 767 -17.15 -18.37 -30.24
N THR A 768 -16.40 -18.95 -29.31
CA THR A 768 -16.62 -20.34 -28.84
C THR A 768 -16.45 -20.53 -27.33
N LEU A 769 -15.98 -19.51 -26.60
CA LEU A 769 -15.63 -19.64 -25.18
C LEU A 769 -16.71 -19.06 -24.26
N HIS A 770 -17.24 -19.87 -23.35
CA HIS A 770 -18.08 -19.39 -22.25
C HIS A 770 -17.23 -19.14 -21.01
N VAL A 771 -16.89 -17.87 -20.77
CA VAL A 771 -16.03 -17.46 -19.66
C VAL A 771 -16.88 -17.21 -18.42
N VAL A 772 -16.51 -17.83 -17.30
CA VAL A 772 -17.14 -17.64 -15.98
C VAL A 772 -16.05 -17.31 -14.97
N GLY A 773 -16.11 -16.11 -14.37
CA GLY A 773 -15.11 -15.62 -13.43
C GLY A 773 -15.71 -15.26 -12.08
N LEU A 774 -15.22 -15.91 -11.00
CA LEU A 774 -15.65 -15.65 -9.62
C LEU A 774 -14.60 -14.81 -8.87
N SER A 775 -15.00 -13.73 -8.19
CA SER A 775 -14.09 -12.94 -7.33
C SER A 775 -12.88 -12.38 -8.13
N LEU A 776 -11.64 -12.62 -7.70
CA LEU A 776 -10.42 -12.37 -8.51
C LEU A 776 -10.48 -13.03 -9.90
N GLY A 777 -11.13 -14.19 -10.05
CA GLY A 777 -11.36 -14.81 -11.35
C GLY A 777 -12.27 -13.96 -12.25
N GLY A 778 -13.19 -13.19 -11.67
CA GLY A 778 -13.98 -12.17 -12.40
C GLY A 778 -13.16 -10.95 -12.81
N MET A 779 -12.09 -10.61 -12.08
CA MET A 779 -11.12 -9.58 -12.48
C MET A 779 -10.24 -10.06 -13.63
N ILE A 780 -9.81 -11.32 -13.58
CA ILE A 780 -9.07 -11.99 -14.67
C ILE A 780 -9.96 -12.15 -15.91
N ALA A 781 -11.25 -12.47 -15.74
CA ALA A 781 -12.22 -12.55 -16.84
C ALA A 781 -12.44 -11.19 -17.53
N GLN A 782 -12.50 -10.08 -16.78
CA GLN A 782 -12.55 -8.72 -17.36
C GLN A 782 -11.27 -8.39 -18.17
N GLU A 783 -10.10 -8.88 -17.74
CA GLU A 783 -8.84 -8.70 -18.47
C GLU A 783 -8.80 -9.56 -19.73
N LEU A 784 -9.21 -10.83 -19.63
CA LEU A 784 -9.31 -11.77 -20.75
C LEU A 784 -10.26 -11.24 -21.83
N ALA A 785 -11.42 -10.71 -21.43
CA ALA A 785 -12.38 -10.07 -22.31
C ALA A 785 -11.87 -8.78 -22.98
N CYS A 786 -10.93 -8.04 -22.36
CA CYS A 786 -10.23 -6.94 -23.02
C CYS A 786 -9.14 -7.38 -24.03
N LEU A 787 -8.73 -8.65 -24.01
CA LEU A 787 -7.62 -9.17 -24.82
C LEU A 787 -8.09 -10.05 -25.99
N ILE A 788 -9.14 -10.85 -25.79
CA ILE A 788 -9.70 -11.77 -26.79
C ILE A 788 -11.24 -11.63 -26.92
N PRO A 789 -11.79 -10.40 -27.06
CA PRO A 789 -13.25 -10.19 -27.05
C PRO A 789 -13.99 -10.99 -28.12
N THR A 790 -13.38 -11.25 -29.29
CA THR A 790 -13.99 -12.01 -30.41
C THR A 790 -14.02 -13.51 -30.20
N ALA A 791 -13.32 -14.06 -29.20
CA ALA A 791 -13.35 -15.49 -28.88
C ALA A 791 -14.49 -15.87 -27.91
N ILE A 792 -15.06 -14.87 -27.22
CA ILE A 792 -16.01 -15.11 -26.12
C ILE A 792 -17.44 -15.19 -26.65
N SER A 793 -18.10 -16.31 -26.40
CA SER A 793 -19.52 -16.52 -26.70
C SER A 793 -20.42 -15.93 -25.61
N SER A 794 -20.08 -16.14 -24.33
CA SER A 794 -20.73 -15.51 -23.17
C SER A 794 -19.72 -15.15 -22.07
N LEU A 795 -19.90 -14.01 -21.39
CA LEU A 795 -19.05 -13.57 -20.27
C LEU A 795 -19.86 -13.46 -18.97
N ASN A 796 -19.46 -14.17 -17.92
CA ASN A 796 -20.22 -14.29 -16.68
C ASN A 796 -19.38 -13.84 -15.48
N LEU A 797 -19.63 -12.63 -14.99
CA LEU A 797 -18.86 -11.97 -13.93
C LEU A 797 -19.59 -12.11 -12.58
N CYS A 798 -19.06 -12.95 -11.70
CA CYS A 798 -19.72 -13.33 -10.44
C CYS A 798 -18.97 -12.78 -9.22
N CYS A 799 -19.69 -12.06 -8.35
CA CYS A 799 -19.25 -11.53 -7.06
C CYS A 799 -17.85 -10.88 -7.15
N THR A 800 -17.71 -9.90 -8.05
CA THR A 800 -16.42 -9.31 -8.47
C THR A 800 -16.50 -7.78 -8.54
N ALA A 801 -15.41 -7.13 -8.97
CA ALA A 801 -15.31 -5.67 -9.02
C ALA A 801 -14.46 -5.19 -10.21
N ALA A 802 -14.75 -3.98 -10.69
CA ALA A 802 -13.90 -3.22 -11.60
C ALA A 802 -12.59 -2.73 -10.93
N ALA A 803 -12.70 -2.37 -9.65
CA ALA A 803 -11.61 -2.02 -8.75
C ALA A 803 -12.11 -2.23 -7.31
N ILE A 804 -11.22 -2.56 -6.36
CA ILE A 804 -11.60 -2.70 -4.95
C ILE A 804 -11.63 -1.32 -4.28
N GLU A 805 -12.83 -0.76 -4.18
CA GLU A 805 -13.09 0.56 -3.60
C GLU A 805 -13.51 0.45 -2.12
N ASN A 806 -13.12 1.43 -1.29
CA ASN A 806 -13.49 1.38 0.13
C ASN A 806 -14.97 1.76 0.33
N THR A 807 -15.79 0.73 0.45
CA THR A 807 -17.25 0.80 0.66
C THR A 807 -17.66 0.71 2.14
N THR A 808 -16.74 0.32 3.02
CA THR A 808 -16.93 0.29 4.48
C THR A 808 -16.46 1.59 5.14
N THR A 809 -16.91 1.88 6.37
CA THR A 809 -16.38 3.05 7.08
C THR A 809 -14.88 2.90 7.33
N PHE A 810 -14.16 4.01 7.52
CA PHE A 810 -12.71 4.00 7.75
C PHE A 810 -12.32 3.11 8.95
N ALA A 811 -13.13 3.10 10.01
CA ALA A 811 -12.94 2.26 11.19
C ALA A 811 -13.13 0.76 10.87
N GLU A 812 -14.16 0.39 10.11
CA GLU A 812 -14.41 -1.00 9.70
C GLU A 812 -13.35 -1.50 8.71
N ASN A 813 -12.94 -0.67 7.75
CA ASN A 813 -11.88 -0.99 6.79
C ASN A 813 -10.55 -1.26 7.50
N ILE A 814 -10.18 -0.41 8.47
CA ILE A 814 -8.98 -0.60 9.31
C ILE A 814 -9.15 -1.85 10.20
N ALA A 815 -10.28 -2.00 10.88
CA ALA A 815 -10.54 -3.15 11.74
C ALA A 815 -10.43 -4.47 10.95
N ASN A 816 -11.07 -4.55 9.78
CA ASN A 816 -11.02 -5.74 8.92
C ASN A 816 -9.61 -6.01 8.39
N ARG A 817 -8.85 -4.98 7.97
CA ARG A 817 -7.44 -5.15 7.54
C ARG A 817 -6.53 -5.62 8.68
N ILE A 818 -6.68 -5.10 9.90
CA ILE A 818 -5.99 -5.61 11.08
C ILE A 818 -6.41 -7.06 11.36
N ARG A 819 -7.70 -7.37 11.25
CA ARG A 819 -8.26 -8.73 11.46
C ARG A 819 -7.86 -9.75 10.39
N MET A 820 -7.35 -9.31 9.24
CA MET A 820 -6.73 -10.18 8.22
C MET A 820 -5.23 -10.43 8.48
N LEU A 821 -4.56 -9.57 9.24
CA LEU A 821 -3.11 -9.64 9.51
C LEU A 821 -2.76 -10.25 10.87
N MET A 822 -3.69 -10.30 11.83
CA MET A 822 -3.50 -11.02 13.09
C MET A 822 -3.53 -12.55 12.86
N PRO A 823 -2.54 -13.32 13.36
CA PRO A 823 -2.63 -14.77 13.42
C PRO A 823 -3.85 -15.18 14.27
N LYS A 824 -4.71 -16.02 13.71
CA LYS A 824 -5.88 -16.60 14.40
C LYS A 824 -5.67 -18.11 14.57
N PRO A 825 -6.26 -18.74 15.60
CA PRO A 825 -6.51 -20.18 15.58
C PRO A 825 -7.20 -20.61 14.29
N VAL A 826 -6.91 -21.82 13.80
CA VAL A 826 -7.39 -22.28 12.49
C VAL A 826 -8.92 -22.26 12.44
N ASP A 827 -9.59 -22.72 13.48
CA ASP A 827 -11.03 -22.67 13.69
C ASP A 827 -11.59 -21.26 13.52
N THR A 828 -11.01 -20.28 14.23
CA THR A 828 -11.45 -18.87 14.15
C THR A 828 -11.17 -18.26 12.78
N SER A 829 -10.09 -18.68 12.11
CA SER A 829 -9.82 -18.27 10.73
C SER A 829 -10.86 -18.81 9.75
N ILE A 830 -11.15 -20.12 9.78
CA ILE A 830 -12.10 -20.74 8.86
C ILE A 830 -13.53 -20.27 9.15
N ALA A 831 -13.92 -20.16 10.42
CA ALA A 831 -15.25 -19.69 10.81
C ALA A 831 -15.48 -18.19 10.52
N ASP A 832 -14.44 -17.34 10.55
CA ASP A 832 -14.55 -15.97 10.04
C ASP A 832 -14.69 -15.97 8.50
N THR A 833 -13.88 -16.75 7.78
CA THR A 833 -13.96 -16.86 6.31
C THR A 833 -15.32 -17.39 5.83
N ALA A 834 -15.88 -18.40 6.49
CA ALA A 834 -17.21 -18.95 6.18
C ALA A 834 -18.30 -17.85 6.24
N ARG A 835 -18.27 -17.01 7.28
CA ARG A 835 -19.22 -15.90 7.50
C ARG A 835 -18.98 -14.68 6.60
N GLN A 836 -17.91 -14.67 5.81
CA GLN A 836 -17.69 -13.66 4.76
C GLN A 836 -18.06 -14.21 3.37
N LEU A 837 -17.93 -15.52 3.15
CA LEU A 837 -18.22 -16.17 1.87
C LEU A 837 -19.69 -16.49 1.64
N PHE A 838 -20.45 -16.78 2.70
CA PHE A 838 -21.80 -17.34 2.61
C PHE A 838 -22.81 -16.59 3.47
N ALA A 839 -24.05 -16.52 3.00
CA ALA A 839 -25.18 -16.03 3.78
C ALA A 839 -25.31 -16.79 5.10
N HIS A 840 -25.55 -16.08 6.20
CA HIS A 840 -25.52 -16.69 7.53
C HIS A 840 -26.56 -17.82 7.70
N ALA A 841 -27.73 -17.65 7.08
CA ALA A 841 -28.81 -18.63 7.11
C ALA A 841 -28.59 -19.85 6.20
N TRP A 842 -27.55 -19.86 5.35
CA TRP A 842 -27.18 -21.05 4.57
C TRP A 842 -26.19 -21.96 5.31
N LEU A 843 -25.28 -21.37 6.11
CA LEU A 843 -24.27 -22.11 6.88
C LEU A 843 -24.88 -23.11 7.87
N GLU A 844 -25.99 -22.76 8.52
CA GLU A 844 -26.67 -23.58 9.52
C GLU A 844 -27.67 -24.60 8.93
N LYS A 845 -27.84 -24.64 7.60
CA LYS A 845 -28.70 -25.64 6.94
C LYS A 845 -28.01 -27.01 6.88
N PRO A 846 -28.79 -28.13 6.88
CA PRO A 846 -28.28 -29.45 6.52
C PRO A 846 -27.52 -29.43 5.19
N ASP A 847 -26.50 -30.28 5.06
CA ASP A 847 -25.61 -30.31 3.90
C ASP A 847 -26.39 -30.54 2.59
N ASP A 848 -26.58 -29.49 1.82
CA ASP A 848 -27.34 -29.52 0.56
C ASP A 848 -26.57 -30.18 -0.58
N CYS A 849 -25.26 -30.39 -0.42
CA CYS A 849 -24.40 -30.85 -1.50
C CYS A 849 -24.86 -32.20 -2.05
N GLU A 850 -25.28 -32.22 -3.31
CA GLU A 850 -25.25 -33.45 -4.10
C GLU A 850 -23.80 -33.93 -4.18
N VAL A 851 -23.59 -35.23 -3.97
CA VAL A 851 -22.26 -35.87 -4.02
C VAL A 851 -22.27 -36.91 -5.13
N PRO A 852 -21.15 -37.11 -5.85
CA PRO A 852 -21.08 -38.14 -6.88
C PRO A 852 -21.09 -39.54 -6.26
N ASP A 853 -21.53 -40.54 -7.02
CA ASP A 853 -21.34 -41.96 -6.71
C ASP A 853 -20.40 -42.57 -7.77
N PRO A 854 -19.23 -43.11 -7.39
CA PRO A 854 -18.30 -43.77 -8.32
C PRO A 854 -18.94 -44.91 -9.14
N ALA A 855 -20.06 -45.49 -8.68
CA ALA A 855 -20.77 -46.53 -9.40
C ALA A 855 -21.63 -46.02 -10.57
N THR A 856 -21.98 -44.72 -10.62
CA THR A 856 -22.93 -44.16 -11.62
C THR A 856 -22.48 -42.84 -12.24
N THR A 857 -21.57 -42.10 -11.61
CA THR A 857 -21.01 -40.85 -12.16
C THR A 857 -19.87 -41.19 -13.13
N PRO A 858 -19.96 -40.82 -14.43
CA PRO A 858 -18.89 -41.06 -15.39
C PRO A 858 -17.55 -40.48 -14.90
N LYS A 859 -16.46 -41.24 -15.04
CA LYS A 859 -15.10 -40.82 -14.66
C LYS A 859 -14.97 -40.25 -13.23
N CYS A 860 -15.72 -40.81 -12.27
CA CYS A 860 -15.53 -40.51 -10.85
C CYS A 860 -14.90 -41.72 -10.14
N GLY A 861 -13.67 -41.55 -9.65
CA GLY A 861 -13.02 -42.55 -8.81
C GLY A 861 -13.51 -42.51 -7.36
N PRO A 862 -13.18 -43.54 -6.55
CA PRO A 862 -13.42 -43.50 -5.11
C PRO A 862 -12.68 -42.33 -4.45
N PRO A 863 -13.11 -41.88 -3.26
CA PRO A 863 -12.49 -40.77 -2.53
C PRO A 863 -10.97 -40.95 -2.38
N ASN A 864 -10.21 -39.98 -2.89
CA ASN A 864 -8.75 -40.03 -2.92
C ASN A 864 -8.18 -38.67 -2.47
N PRO A 865 -8.11 -38.40 -1.16
CA PRO A 865 -7.66 -37.12 -0.65
C PRO A 865 -6.18 -36.91 -0.98
N LEU A 866 -5.91 -35.94 -1.86
CA LEU A 866 -4.57 -35.66 -2.39
C LEU A 866 -3.57 -35.09 -1.36
N SER A 867 -4.02 -34.70 -0.16
CA SER A 867 -3.13 -34.26 0.92
C SER A 867 -2.55 -35.47 1.67
N PRO A 868 -1.21 -35.60 1.81
CA PRO A 868 -0.59 -36.74 2.50
C PRO A 868 -0.81 -36.76 4.02
N LYS A 869 -1.46 -35.73 4.58
CA LYS A 869 -1.84 -35.66 6.01
C LYS A 869 -3.26 -36.17 6.30
N ILE A 870 -4.01 -36.54 5.27
CA ILE A 870 -5.36 -37.09 5.39
C ILE A 870 -5.24 -38.60 5.17
N PRO A 871 -5.75 -39.45 6.10
CA PRO A 871 -5.74 -40.89 5.91
C PRO A 871 -6.42 -41.27 4.59
N ARG A 872 -5.79 -42.15 3.81
CA ARG A 872 -6.43 -42.70 2.61
C ARG A 872 -7.63 -43.55 3.08
N PRO A 873 -8.84 -43.29 2.57
CA PRO A 873 -10.01 -44.08 2.90
C PRO A 873 -9.94 -45.47 2.24
N SER A 874 -10.82 -46.37 2.68
CA SER A 874 -10.96 -47.69 2.06
C SER A 874 -11.51 -47.56 0.62
N PRO A 875 -11.10 -48.41 -0.35
CA PRO A 875 -11.51 -48.27 -1.76
C PRO A 875 -13.02 -48.37 -2.01
N ASP A 876 -13.77 -48.99 -1.09
CA ASP A 876 -15.24 -49.13 -1.09
C ASP A 876 -15.98 -47.94 -0.46
N MET A 877 -15.27 -46.97 0.14
CA MET A 877 -15.87 -45.84 0.82
C MET A 877 -16.59 -44.91 -0.19
N LYS A 878 -17.88 -44.66 0.03
CA LYS A 878 -18.67 -43.71 -0.77
C LYS A 878 -18.49 -42.26 -0.29
N TYR A 879 -18.75 -41.30 -1.18
CA TYR A 879 -18.81 -39.89 -0.81
C TYR A 879 -19.95 -39.62 0.18
N GLY A 880 -19.65 -38.93 1.27
CA GLY A 880 -20.60 -38.66 2.33
C GLY A 880 -21.13 -37.22 2.35
N LYS A 881 -22.30 -37.06 2.98
CA LYS A 881 -22.77 -35.77 3.50
C LYS A 881 -22.15 -35.47 4.87
N PHE A 882 -22.19 -34.20 5.26
CA PHE A 882 -21.86 -33.67 6.58
C PHE A 882 -23.15 -33.26 7.32
N GLU A 883 -23.08 -32.92 8.61
CA GLU A 883 -24.24 -32.48 9.40
C GLU A 883 -24.89 -31.21 8.83
N ASN A 884 -24.06 -30.27 8.36
CA ASN A 884 -24.48 -28.98 7.83
C ASN A 884 -23.47 -28.43 6.81
N ASN A 885 -23.92 -27.43 6.05
CA ASN A 885 -23.14 -26.75 5.02
C ASN A 885 -21.83 -26.14 5.57
N ALA A 886 -21.84 -25.59 6.79
CA ALA A 886 -20.63 -25.07 7.42
C ALA A 886 -19.57 -26.16 7.69
N GLN A 887 -19.97 -27.35 8.16
CA GLN A 887 -19.07 -28.49 8.41
C GLN A 887 -18.42 -28.98 7.10
N ARG A 888 -19.18 -29.06 6.00
CA ARG A 888 -18.61 -29.37 4.66
C ARG A 888 -17.56 -28.32 4.25
N PHE A 889 -17.86 -27.03 4.42
CA PHE A 889 -16.90 -25.96 4.10
C PHE A 889 -15.62 -26.08 4.94
N VAL A 890 -15.73 -26.33 6.25
CA VAL A 890 -14.56 -26.56 7.11
C VAL A 890 -13.75 -27.76 6.62
N ALA A 891 -14.40 -28.86 6.21
CA ALA A 891 -13.72 -30.04 5.69
C ALA A 891 -12.94 -29.75 4.40
N GLN A 892 -13.54 -29.03 3.45
CA GLN A 892 -12.91 -28.63 2.19
C GLN A 892 -11.75 -27.64 2.39
N GLU A 893 -11.93 -26.64 3.25
CA GLU A 893 -10.88 -25.68 3.59
C GLU A 893 -9.72 -26.35 4.34
N MET A 894 -9.98 -27.39 5.13
CA MET A 894 -8.94 -28.23 5.74
C MET A 894 -8.25 -29.17 4.75
N HIS A 895 -8.93 -29.68 3.71
CA HIS A 895 -8.25 -30.42 2.63
C HIS A 895 -7.19 -29.56 1.94
N LYS A 896 -7.51 -28.28 1.73
CA LYS A 896 -6.58 -27.29 1.20
C LYS A 896 -5.46 -26.95 2.19
N ARG A 897 -5.78 -26.64 3.46
CA ARG A 897 -4.80 -26.20 4.49
C ARG A 897 -3.87 -27.30 5.00
N LEU A 898 -4.27 -28.57 4.92
CA LEU A 898 -3.39 -29.70 5.24
C LEU A 898 -2.34 -29.97 4.15
N ASP A 899 -2.47 -29.35 2.96
CA ASP A 899 -1.53 -29.42 1.85
C ASP A 899 -0.73 -28.10 1.68
N PRO A 900 0.38 -27.91 2.40
CA PRO A 900 1.19 -26.70 2.30
C PRO A 900 1.99 -26.60 0.99
N ALA A 901 2.10 -27.67 0.20
CA ALA A 901 2.79 -27.64 -1.09
C ALA A 901 1.94 -26.94 -2.15
N ARG A 902 0.62 -27.15 -2.09
CA ARG A 902 -0.36 -26.57 -3.02
C ARG A 902 -1.04 -25.32 -2.47
N PHE A 903 -1.21 -25.21 -1.15
CA PHE A 903 -1.70 -24.00 -0.48
C PHE A 903 -0.60 -23.26 0.29
N GLY A 904 0.15 -22.40 -0.42
CA GLY A 904 1.26 -21.62 0.14
C GLY A 904 0.93 -20.16 0.43
N LEU A 905 1.27 -19.67 1.63
CA LEU A 905 1.07 -18.27 2.05
C LEU A 905 1.67 -17.24 1.07
N LYS A 906 2.85 -17.53 0.51
CA LYS A 906 3.53 -16.70 -0.51
C LYS A 906 2.62 -16.43 -1.72
N GLY A 907 2.02 -17.49 -2.28
CA GLY A 907 1.18 -17.38 -3.47
C GLY A 907 -0.15 -16.67 -3.19
N PHE A 908 -0.76 -16.96 -2.03
CA PHE A 908 -1.92 -16.22 -1.54
C PHE A 908 -1.66 -14.71 -1.45
N LEU A 909 -0.53 -14.29 -0.86
CA LEU A 909 -0.19 -12.87 -0.72
C LEU A 909 0.04 -12.20 -2.09
N LEU A 910 0.66 -12.88 -3.05
CA LEU A 910 0.87 -12.34 -4.40
C LEU A 910 -0.46 -12.22 -5.17
N GLN A 911 -1.37 -13.19 -5.06
CA GLN A 911 -2.72 -13.10 -5.63
C GLN A 911 -3.58 -12.02 -4.94
N LEU A 912 -3.45 -11.84 -3.62
CA LEU A 912 -4.13 -10.78 -2.86
C LEU A 912 -3.67 -9.39 -3.30
N ILE A 913 -2.37 -9.22 -3.59
CA ILE A 913 -1.82 -7.99 -4.18
C ILE A 913 -2.36 -7.78 -5.60
N ALA A 914 -2.45 -8.83 -6.42
CA ALA A 914 -3.03 -8.74 -7.77
C ALA A 914 -4.51 -8.31 -7.74
N ALA A 915 -5.32 -8.85 -6.81
CA ALA A 915 -6.71 -8.44 -6.61
C ALA A 915 -6.83 -7.00 -6.09
N GLY A 916 -5.99 -6.61 -5.12
CA GLY A 916 -5.98 -5.27 -4.53
C GLY A 916 -5.44 -4.16 -5.44
N TRP A 917 -4.82 -4.52 -6.56
CA TRP A 917 -4.36 -3.61 -7.62
C TRP A 917 -5.11 -3.77 -8.94
N HIS A 918 -6.17 -4.60 -9.01
CA HIS A 918 -7.03 -4.64 -10.19
C HIS A 918 -7.76 -3.31 -10.34
N HIS A 919 -7.74 -2.77 -11.56
CA HIS A 919 -8.49 -1.57 -11.92
C HIS A 919 -8.82 -1.59 -13.42
N LYS A 920 -10.11 -1.54 -13.75
CA LYS A 920 -10.62 -1.23 -15.09
C LYS A 920 -11.31 0.13 -15.08
N SER A 921 -10.91 1.00 -16.02
CA SER A 921 -11.59 2.29 -16.20
C SER A 921 -12.99 2.10 -16.78
N LYS A 922 -13.85 3.12 -16.67
CA LYS A 922 -15.21 3.07 -17.23
C LYS A 922 -15.18 2.79 -18.74
N GLU A 923 -14.25 3.45 -19.43
CA GLU A 923 -14.04 3.39 -20.87
C GLU A 923 -13.52 2.01 -21.30
N GLN A 924 -12.65 1.39 -20.50
CA GLN A 924 -12.19 0.02 -20.73
C GLN A 924 -13.33 -1.01 -20.58
N LEU A 925 -14.23 -0.79 -19.61
CA LEU A 925 -15.38 -1.67 -19.38
C LEU A 925 -16.48 -1.48 -20.42
N GLU A 926 -16.80 -0.23 -20.80
CA GLU A 926 -17.76 0.04 -21.88
C GLU A 926 -17.23 -0.52 -23.20
N LYS A 927 -15.95 -0.26 -23.55
CA LYS A 927 -15.32 -0.84 -24.74
C LYS A 927 -15.36 -2.38 -24.73
N MET A 928 -14.96 -3.03 -23.63
CA MET A 928 -14.99 -4.49 -23.51
C MET A 928 -16.42 -5.04 -23.60
N ALA A 929 -17.41 -4.33 -23.05
CA ALA A 929 -18.81 -4.71 -23.15
C ALA A 929 -19.36 -4.59 -24.58
N ASP A 930 -18.91 -3.58 -25.34
CA ASP A 930 -19.29 -3.39 -26.74
C ASP A 930 -18.55 -4.37 -27.70
N GLU A 931 -17.27 -4.69 -27.45
CA GLU A 931 -16.50 -5.65 -28.27
C GLU A 931 -16.87 -7.12 -27.99
N VAL A 932 -17.29 -7.46 -26.76
CA VAL A 932 -17.87 -8.78 -26.44
C VAL A 932 -19.32 -8.86 -26.94
N GLY A 933 -20.08 -7.76 -26.89
CA GLY A 933 -21.53 -7.72 -27.10
C GLY A 933 -22.27 -7.79 -25.76
N ARG A 934 -23.02 -6.74 -25.41
CA ARG A 934 -23.61 -6.58 -24.05
C ARG A 934 -24.67 -7.64 -23.75
N GLU A 935 -25.33 -8.14 -24.79
CA GLU A 935 -26.27 -9.25 -24.79
C GLU A 935 -25.64 -10.59 -24.37
N ARG A 936 -24.31 -10.72 -24.48
CA ARG A 936 -23.56 -11.93 -24.10
C ARG A 936 -23.09 -11.91 -22.65
N ILE A 937 -23.25 -10.79 -21.95
CA ILE A 937 -22.68 -10.58 -20.62
C ILE A 937 -23.72 -10.78 -19.52
N MET A 938 -23.30 -11.43 -18.43
CA MET A 938 -23.97 -11.44 -17.13
C MET A 938 -23.06 -10.82 -16.06
N VAL A 939 -23.64 -10.03 -15.16
CA VAL A 939 -23.01 -9.62 -13.89
C VAL A 939 -23.92 -10.04 -12.74
N MET A 940 -23.39 -10.79 -11.77
CA MET A 940 -24.13 -11.33 -10.62
C MET A 940 -23.43 -10.98 -9.30
N HIS A 941 -24.18 -10.54 -8.29
CA HIS A 941 -23.66 -10.25 -6.94
C HIS A 941 -24.65 -10.62 -5.84
N GLY A 942 -24.21 -11.22 -4.73
CA GLY A 942 -25.08 -11.51 -3.57
C GLY A 942 -25.20 -10.35 -2.57
N THR A 943 -26.35 -10.19 -1.92
CA THR A 943 -26.56 -9.12 -0.92
C THR A 943 -25.82 -9.32 0.41
N GLU A 944 -25.49 -10.56 0.77
CA GLU A 944 -24.71 -10.94 1.97
C GLU A 944 -23.22 -11.16 1.66
N ASP A 945 -22.71 -10.71 0.50
CA ASP A 945 -21.28 -10.80 0.17
C ASP A 945 -20.41 -9.95 1.14
N GLY A 946 -19.74 -10.64 2.06
CA GLY A 946 -18.82 -10.09 3.06
C GLY A 946 -17.35 -10.02 2.61
N MET A 947 -17.06 -10.35 1.34
CA MET A 947 -15.72 -10.31 0.73
C MET A 947 -15.59 -9.16 -0.26
N ILE A 948 -16.55 -8.98 -1.17
CA ILE A 948 -16.66 -7.85 -2.10
C ILE A 948 -18.07 -7.30 -1.98
N SER A 949 -18.23 -6.09 -1.45
CA SER A 949 -19.56 -5.56 -1.15
C SER A 949 -20.41 -5.25 -2.40
N VAL A 950 -21.72 -5.42 -2.26
CA VAL A 950 -22.78 -5.20 -3.27
C VAL A 950 -22.63 -3.94 -4.17
N PRO A 951 -22.16 -2.76 -3.68
CA PRO A 951 -21.93 -1.60 -4.54
C PRO A 951 -20.99 -1.85 -5.72
N HIS A 952 -20.04 -2.79 -5.62
CA HIS A 952 -19.14 -3.14 -6.73
C HIS A 952 -19.89 -3.83 -7.88
N GLY A 953 -20.72 -4.83 -7.59
CA GLY A 953 -21.57 -5.49 -8.58
C GLY A 953 -22.57 -4.52 -9.23
N ARG A 954 -23.19 -3.65 -8.42
CA ARG A 954 -24.08 -2.58 -8.94
C ARG A 954 -23.35 -1.62 -9.88
N LYS A 955 -22.12 -1.21 -9.54
CA LYS A 955 -21.27 -0.35 -10.39
C LYS A 955 -20.86 -1.05 -11.69
N LEU A 956 -20.57 -2.35 -11.65
CA LEU A 956 -20.33 -3.15 -12.85
C LEU A 956 -21.58 -3.20 -13.75
N ILE A 957 -22.77 -3.46 -13.19
CA ILE A 957 -24.03 -3.45 -13.95
C ILE A 957 -24.30 -2.07 -14.59
N GLU A 958 -24.09 -0.97 -13.86
CA GLU A 958 -24.31 0.40 -14.34
C GLU A 958 -23.41 0.77 -15.55
N ILE A 959 -22.16 0.29 -15.56
CA ILE A 959 -21.16 0.60 -16.60
C ILE A 959 -21.27 -0.38 -17.78
N ILE A 960 -21.25 -1.69 -17.50
CA ILE A 960 -21.29 -2.75 -18.52
C ILE A 960 -22.66 -2.82 -19.19
N LYS A 961 -23.75 -2.49 -18.49
CA LYS A 961 -25.14 -2.62 -18.96
C LYS A 961 -25.39 -4.00 -19.61
N PRO A 962 -25.10 -5.10 -18.88
CA PRO A 962 -25.32 -6.45 -19.39
C PRO A 962 -26.81 -6.70 -19.66
N GLU A 963 -27.14 -7.64 -20.54
CA GLU A 963 -28.51 -8.17 -20.68
C GLU A 963 -29.01 -8.79 -19.36
N VAL A 964 -28.11 -9.37 -18.56
CA VAL A 964 -28.45 -9.95 -17.25
C VAL A 964 -27.60 -9.31 -16.14
N GLY A 965 -28.23 -8.44 -15.34
CA GLY A 965 -27.65 -7.82 -14.14
C GLY A 965 -28.41 -8.27 -12.88
N LEU A 966 -27.79 -9.14 -12.08
CA LEU A 966 -28.42 -9.78 -10.93
C LEU A 966 -27.82 -9.32 -9.60
N ILE A 967 -28.68 -8.94 -8.66
CA ILE A 967 -28.33 -8.64 -7.27
C ILE A 967 -29.21 -9.52 -6.37
N GLU A 968 -28.69 -10.68 -5.98
CA GLU A 968 -29.47 -11.77 -5.37
C GLU A 968 -29.60 -11.62 -3.86
N GLU A 969 -30.84 -11.67 -3.36
CA GLU A 969 -31.13 -11.51 -1.94
C GLU A 969 -30.76 -12.76 -1.11
N ASN A 970 -30.23 -12.53 0.09
CA ASN A 970 -29.81 -13.55 1.05
C ASN A 970 -28.75 -14.52 0.50
N MET A 971 -27.90 -14.05 -0.43
CA MET A 971 -26.80 -14.79 -1.04
C MET A 971 -25.46 -14.14 -0.74
N GLY A 972 -24.43 -14.93 -0.45
CA GLY A 972 -23.06 -14.49 -0.20
C GLY A 972 -22.19 -14.32 -1.45
N HIS A 973 -20.87 -14.46 -1.27
CA HIS A 973 -19.82 -14.32 -2.29
C HIS A 973 -19.71 -15.51 -3.25
N ALA A 974 -20.25 -16.68 -2.88
CA ALA A 974 -19.98 -17.95 -3.55
C ALA A 974 -21.25 -18.66 -4.05
N PRO A 975 -22.00 -18.09 -5.04
CA PRO A 975 -23.22 -18.71 -5.61
C PRO A 975 -23.00 -20.14 -6.10
N VAL A 976 -21.79 -20.41 -6.61
CA VAL A 976 -21.27 -21.72 -7.05
C VAL A 976 -21.52 -22.86 -6.05
N VAL A 977 -21.46 -22.55 -4.75
CA VAL A 977 -21.71 -23.47 -3.63
C VAL A 977 -23.02 -23.15 -2.91
N GLU A 978 -23.39 -21.88 -2.76
CA GLU A 978 -24.56 -21.49 -1.95
C GLU A 978 -25.92 -21.66 -2.66
N ARG A 979 -25.92 -21.77 -4.00
CA ARG A 979 -27.14 -21.88 -4.84
C ARG A 979 -26.93 -22.82 -6.03
N THR A 980 -26.17 -23.91 -5.83
CA THR A 980 -25.62 -24.75 -6.91
C THR A 980 -26.58 -25.09 -8.05
N GLY A 981 -27.75 -25.69 -7.80
CA GLY A 981 -28.68 -26.08 -8.86
C GLY A 981 -29.20 -24.90 -9.69
N TRP A 982 -29.75 -23.88 -9.03
CA TRP A 982 -30.15 -22.61 -9.67
C TRP A 982 -28.99 -21.95 -10.43
N TYR A 983 -27.78 -21.99 -9.88
CA TYR A 983 -26.60 -21.41 -10.54
C TYR A 983 -26.19 -22.22 -11.78
N HIS A 984 -26.40 -23.54 -11.80
CA HIS A 984 -26.28 -24.37 -13.00
C HIS A 984 -27.33 -24.00 -14.05
N GLU A 985 -28.60 -23.82 -13.66
CA GLU A 985 -29.68 -23.38 -14.56
C GLU A 985 -29.36 -22.01 -15.20
N VAL A 986 -28.92 -21.04 -14.39
CA VAL A 986 -28.51 -19.71 -14.87
C VAL A 986 -27.34 -19.83 -15.86
N LEU A 987 -26.31 -20.62 -15.54
CA LEU A 987 -25.18 -20.81 -16.46
C LEU A 987 -25.60 -21.53 -17.75
N VAL A 988 -26.43 -22.58 -17.70
CA VAL A 988 -27.00 -23.24 -18.89
C VAL A 988 -27.73 -22.23 -19.77
N GLY A 989 -28.56 -21.36 -19.17
CA GLY A 989 -29.24 -20.27 -19.87
C GLY A 989 -28.28 -19.28 -20.52
N ARG A 990 -27.21 -18.86 -19.82
CA ARG A 990 -26.18 -17.94 -20.36
C ARG A 990 -25.31 -18.58 -21.45
N PHE A 991 -25.03 -19.88 -21.35
CA PHE A 991 -24.27 -20.62 -22.36
C PHE A 991 -25.11 -20.79 -23.63
N ARG A 992 -26.34 -21.31 -23.50
CA ARG A 992 -27.33 -21.40 -24.58
C ARG A 992 -27.51 -20.05 -25.28
N ARG A 993 -27.64 -18.95 -24.52
CA ARG A 993 -27.77 -17.60 -25.08
C ARG A 993 -26.57 -17.18 -25.94
N GLY A 994 -25.35 -17.59 -25.56
CA GLY A 994 -24.15 -17.41 -26.37
C GLY A 994 -24.21 -18.20 -27.68
N GLU A 995 -24.55 -19.49 -27.60
CA GLU A 995 -24.71 -20.37 -28.77
C GLU A 995 -25.80 -19.87 -29.74
N GLU A 996 -26.94 -19.39 -29.23
CA GLU A 996 -28.02 -18.78 -30.02
C GLU A 996 -27.52 -17.54 -30.80
N LEU A 997 -26.72 -16.69 -30.16
CA LEU A 997 -26.15 -15.49 -30.77
C LEU A 997 -24.97 -15.78 -31.70
N ASP A 998 -24.40 -16.99 -31.64
CA ASP A 998 -23.37 -17.49 -32.55
C ASP A 998 -23.94 -18.39 -33.67
N GLY A 999 -25.25 -18.67 -33.66
CA GLY A 999 -25.92 -19.50 -34.67
C GLY A 999 -25.70 -21.01 -34.53
N ARG A 1000 -25.45 -21.51 -33.32
CA ARG A 1000 -25.14 -22.92 -33.01
C ARG A 1000 -26.18 -23.68 -32.17
N ALA A 1001 -27.22 -23.00 -31.66
CA ALA A 1001 -28.22 -23.54 -30.73
C ALA A 1001 -29.48 -24.12 -31.39
#